data_AF-A0A5Q3HC39-F1
#
_entry.id   AF-A0A5Q3HC39-F1
#
_cell.length_a   1.000
_cell.length_b   1.000
_cell.length_c   1.000
_cell.angle_alpha   90.00
_cell.angle_beta   90.00
_cell.angle_gamma   90.00
#
_symmetry.space_group_name_H-M   'P 1'
#
loop_
_entity.id
_entity.type
_entity.pdbx_description
1 polymer ?
#
loop_
_entity_poly.entity_id
_entity_poly.type
_entity_poly.pdbx_seq_one_letter_code
_entity_poly.pdbx_strand_id
1 'polypeptide(L)'
;MNNKVASAFCAVVLQLSLGTVSAQTSPASISDGFKRAFKSDPTRLALITKIERSVAIVFVPGILGSRLTSKSRGVIWGGNGLPDSAALILPSALIDETAESDIQASLLDSYFGDQYGESFAKVKSVAAALRIKAVACGYDWRRDIRSSARDVERCIQRELGAERHTLIFVSHSMGALVTAVWNKKHEGREYSNQHLVGGLALLGAPLGGSCEIIRMINSGYVQPIKNTLPDSRFEYEVEKVESWFKSGINGMTSFLTDGIRGAALSWPGAFGLSPKPAAIDTDRNCVLLRAGTGDTDPNLISYFEPEFWASPTGRDLLNQLTPSATFPLVLKKAHEFRRSFTFTQPKAPLYAYYSTFWRTPEAALSRKNSRLALSGEWDEVDGDGRVPLIAARPNITWLSDFQNVYSVHGALPKDKAFQERFLEQRLPSLVSALTSYRMVEELGRGPDVLQRYVAAFGPVPLPNDFWGAIEAKKQSDNRPKSQLAIDVLSSMNQFRSLLCSSFAKCVGFSTARRVTAMTSPNAVQDREVLATFGGAIASANTSDFERTQTHAQIGLAHARLGNPVMAMPSLSRASRELEEQLPNLDLSEKGKKDLADLQNVVDRNLAVSLRESGQCLDAKEVLTMLNLRTRKYRGDMNMKCFDRELGHYKALSAY
;
A
#
# COMPACT_ATOMS: atom_id res chain seq x y z
N MET A 1 -25.47 64.64 11.52
CA MET A 1 -24.46 64.04 10.61
C MET A 1 -23.38 63.38 11.48
N ASN A 2 -22.81 62.26 11.01
CA ASN A 2 -21.72 61.47 11.65
C ASN A 2 -22.07 60.37 12.67
N ASN A 3 -23.00 59.47 12.31
CA ASN A 3 -23.05 58.11 12.87
C ASN A 3 -23.37 57.00 11.85
N LYS A 4 -23.44 57.35 10.54
CA LYS A 4 -23.76 56.38 9.47
C LYS A 4 -22.54 55.87 8.69
N VAL A 5 -21.34 56.41 8.91
CA VAL A 5 -20.12 56.02 8.17
C VAL A 5 -19.37 54.87 8.87
N ALA A 6 -19.50 54.71 10.19
CA ALA A 6 -18.84 53.61 10.93
C ALA A 6 -19.53 52.23 10.76
N SER A 7 -20.83 52.22 10.48
CA SER A 7 -21.59 50.97 10.25
C SER A 7 -21.34 50.38 8.85
N ALA A 8 -21.11 51.23 7.85
CA ALA A 8 -20.81 50.79 6.48
C ALA A 8 -19.41 50.19 6.33
N PHE A 9 -18.42 50.65 7.12
CA PHE A 9 -17.06 50.11 7.08
C PHE A 9 -16.93 48.73 7.74
N CYS A 10 -17.76 48.43 8.75
CA CYS A 10 -17.80 47.12 9.40
C CYS A 10 -18.54 46.06 8.56
N ALA A 11 -19.53 46.48 7.75
CA ALA A 11 -20.26 45.58 6.85
C ALA A 11 -19.47 45.22 5.58
N VAL A 12 -18.65 46.13 5.05
CA VAL A 12 -17.84 45.88 3.83
C VAL A 12 -16.61 44.99 4.13
N VAL A 13 -16.06 45.04 5.35
CA VAL A 13 -14.99 44.12 5.78
C VAL A 13 -15.53 42.70 6.06
N LEU A 14 -16.81 42.55 6.46
CA LEU A 14 -17.44 41.24 6.64
C LEU A 14 -17.97 40.60 5.33
N GLN A 15 -18.25 41.38 4.29
CA GLN A 15 -18.74 40.85 3.01
C GLN A 15 -17.64 40.47 2.01
N LEU A 16 -16.41 40.97 2.18
CA LEU A 16 -15.25 40.53 1.40
C LEU A 16 -14.57 39.26 1.96
N SER A 17 -15.05 38.71 3.08
CA SER A 17 -14.51 37.50 3.73
C SER A 17 -15.30 36.20 3.47
N LEU A 18 -16.31 36.21 2.58
CA LEU A 18 -17.10 35.02 2.24
C LEU A 18 -16.64 34.30 0.97
N GLY A 19 -15.37 34.46 0.59
CA GLY A 19 -14.67 33.45 -0.19
C GLY A 19 -14.44 32.22 0.68
N THR A 20 -15.48 31.41 0.89
CA THR A 20 -15.47 30.20 1.70
C THR A 20 -14.65 29.10 1.03
N VAL A 21 -13.33 29.27 1.03
CA VAL A 21 -12.40 28.16 0.86
C VAL A 21 -12.48 27.35 2.15
N SER A 22 -13.46 26.45 2.23
CA SER A 22 -13.44 25.30 3.11
C SER A 22 -12.27 24.41 2.68
N ALA A 23 -11.04 24.83 3.00
CA ALA A 23 -9.87 24.01 2.79
C ALA A 23 -9.98 22.82 3.74
N GLN A 24 -10.34 21.66 3.18
CA GLN A 24 -10.19 20.40 3.89
C GLN A 24 -8.74 20.29 4.40
N THR A 25 -8.58 19.81 5.63
CA THR A 25 -7.29 19.56 6.27
C THR A 25 -6.64 18.29 5.71
N SER A 26 -6.39 18.24 4.42
CA SER A 26 -5.58 17.18 3.82
C SER A 26 -4.09 17.44 4.12
N PRO A 27 -3.23 16.40 4.06
CA PRO A 27 -1.80 16.64 4.15
C PRO A 27 -1.27 17.64 3.11
N ALA A 28 -1.84 17.65 1.89
CA ALA A 28 -1.46 18.61 0.85
C ALA A 28 -1.78 20.06 1.24
N SER A 29 -2.89 20.32 1.95
CA SER A 29 -3.27 21.69 2.30
C SER A 29 -2.35 22.33 3.34
N ILE A 30 -1.60 21.52 4.11
CA ILE A 30 -0.53 22.00 4.99
C ILE A 30 0.66 22.56 4.17
N SER A 31 1.09 21.86 3.12
CA SER A 31 2.12 22.36 2.20
C SER A 31 1.68 23.67 1.54
N ASP A 32 0.44 23.74 1.06
CA ASP A 32 -0.10 24.97 0.48
C ASP A 32 -0.16 26.12 1.49
N GLY A 33 -0.46 25.83 2.76
CA GLY A 33 -0.38 26.79 3.86
C GLY A 33 1.01 27.40 3.98
N PHE A 34 2.06 26.57 3.99
CA PHE A 34 3.45 27.03 4.01
C PHE A 34 3.81 27.88 2.79
N LYS A 35 3.42 27.46 1.58
CA LYS A 35 3.67 28.24 0.36
C LYS A 35 3.02 29.62 0.40
N ARG A 36 1.77 29.71 0.86
CA ARG A 36 1.09 31.00 1.03
C ARG A 36 1.80 31.88 2.07
N ALA A 37 2.18 31.28 3.21
CA ALA A 37 2.88 31.95 4.31
C ALA A 37 4.18 32.61 3.88
N PHE A 38 4.89 31.98 2.94
CA PHE A 38 6.20 32.40 2.49
C PHE A 38 6.22 32.93 1.06
N LYS A 39 5.08 33.29 0.47
CA LYS A 39 5.01 33.77 -0.93
C LYS A 39 5.97 34.93 -1.24
N SER A 40 6.28 35.78 -0.27
CA SER A 40 7.20 36.92 -0.37
C SER A 40 8.62 36.64 0.14
N ASP A 41 8.94 35.41 0.55
CA ASP A 41 10.25 34.99 1.08
C ASP A 41 10.89 33.96 0.10
N PRO A 42 11.74 34.40 -0.84
CA PRO A 42 12.31 33.54 -1.87
C PRO A 42 13.15 32.40 -1.27
N THR A 43 13.84 32.65 -0.16
CA THR A 43 14.71 31.67 0.50
C THR A 43 13.87 30.54 1.12
N ARG A 44 12.79 30.89 1.83
CA ARG A 44 11.86 29.88 2.39
C ARG A 44 11.09 29.14 1.30
N LEU A 45 10.69 29.81 0.22
CA LEU A 45 10.08 29.13 -0.94
C LEU A 45 11.03 28.17 -1.64
N ALA A 46 12.31 28.53 -1.76
CA ALA A 46 13.32 27.63 -2.30
C ALA A 46 13.48 26.39 -1.42
N LEU A 47 13.46 26.55 -0.09
CA LEU A 47 13.49 25.43 0.85
C LEU A 47 12.22 24.56 0.76
N ILE A 48 11.03 25.17 0.70
CA ILE A 48 9.76 24.45 0.47
C ILE A 48 9.84 23.64 -0.82
N THR A 49 10.25 24.26 -1.92
CA THR A 49 10.39 23.59 -3.23
C THR A 49 11.41 22.46 -3.17
N LYS A 50 12.50 22.64 -2.41
CA LYS A 50 13.50 21.58 -2.17
C LYS A 50 12.88 20.41 -1.41
N ILE A 51 12.10 20.65 -0.36
CA ILE A 51 11.41 19.60 0.41
C ILE A 51 10.43 18.84 -0.49
N GLU A 52 9.61 19.52 -1.31
CA GLU A 52 8.67 18.87 -2.23
C GLU A 52 9.36 17.96 -3.24
N ARG A 53 10.54 18.38 -3.71
CA ARG A 53 11.36 17.61 -4.67
C ARG A 53 12.26 16.56 -4.00
N SER A 54 12.29 16.51 -2.67
CA SER A 54 13.14 15.59 -1.91
C SER A 54 12.49 14.22 -1.68
N VAL A 55 11.25 14.00 -2.13
CA VAL A 55 10.66 12.66 -2.15
C VAL A 55 11.07 11.98 -3.46
N ALA A 56 11.42 10.70 -3.40
CA ALA A 56 11.80 9.92 -4.57
C ALA A 56 11.26 8.49 -4.50
N ILE A 57 10.84 7.96 -5.65
CA ILE A 57 10.50 6.55 -5.81
C ILE A 57 11.75 5.79 -6.26
N VAL A 58 12.07 4.70 -5.57
CA VAL A 58 13.13 3.76 -5.96
C VAL A 58 12.48 2.46 -6.40
N PHE A 59 12.52 2.17 -7.70
CA PHE A 59 12.05 0.92 -8.26
C PHE A 59 13.17 -0.12 -8.25
N VAL A 60 12.93 -1.29 -7.65
CA VAL A 60 13.93 -2.38 -7.55
C VAL A 60 13.35 -3.63 -8.21
N PRO A 61 13.89 -4.06 -9.38
CA PRO A 61 13.33 -5.18 -10.14
C PRO A 61 13.62 -6.54 -9.50
N GLY A 62 12.94 -7.58 -9.97
CA GLY A 62 13.18 -8.97 -9.58
C GLY A 62 14.43 -9.60 -10.19
N ILE A 63 14.63 -10.90 -9.91
CA ILE A 63 15.67 -11.71 -10.57
C ILE A 63 15.48 -11.66 -12.09
N LEU A 64 16.59 -11.58 -12.84
CA LEU A 64 16.61 -11.35 -14.30
C LEU A 64 16.04 -9.98 -14.75
N GLY A 65 15.55 -9.15 -13.85
CA GLY A 65 14.91 -7.87 -14.18
C GLY A 65 15.86 -6.70 -14.39
N SER A 66 17.18 -6.92 -14.31
CA SER A 66 18.20 -5.93 -14.64
C SER A 66 19.02 -6.38 -15.84
N ARG A 67 19.21 -5.49 -16.83
CA ARG A 67 20.21 -5.65 -17.89
C ARG A 67 21.59 -5.61 -17.24
N LEU A 68 22.45 -6.58 -17.57
CA LEU A 68 23.80 -6.69 -17.01
C LEU A 68 24.83 -6.45 -18.11
N THR A 69 25.73 -5.51 -17.89
CA THR A 69 26.85 -5.20 -18.80
C THR A 69 28.14 -5.09 -18.01
N SER A 70 29.27 -5.42 -18.63
CA SER A 70 30.60 -5.32 -18.06
C SER A 70 31.54 -4.70 -19.09
N LYS A 71 32.47 -3.86 -18.64
CA LYS A 71 33.49 -3.28 -19.54
C LYS A 71 34.38 -4.36 -20.14
N SER A 72 34.67 -5.42 -19.39
CA SER A 72 35.56 -6.50 -19.81
C SER A 72 34.85 -7.59 -20.63
N ARG A 73 33.55 -7.83 -20.37
CA ARG A 73 32.79 -8.94 -20.99
C ARG A 73 31.69 -8.51 -21.96
N GLY A 74 31.45 -7.21 -22.11
CA GLY A 74 30.34 -6.70 -22.92
C GLY A 74 28.97 -6.94 -22.28
N VAL A 75 27.97 -7.26 -23.09
CA VAL A 75 26.60 -7.51 -22.61
C VAL A 75 26.49 -8.94 -22.09
N ILE A 76 26.14 -9.06 -20.81
CA ILE A 76 25.97 -10.36 -20.13
C ILE A 76 24.51 -10.82 -20.21
N TRP A 77 23.57 -9.90 -20.01
CA TRP A 77 22.13 -10.19 -20.03
C TRP A 77 21.34 -8.97 -20.51
N GLY A 78 20.25 -9.21 -21.25
CA GLY A 78 19.36 -8.16 -21.74
C GLY A 78 19.85 -7.43 -23.00
N GLY A 79 20.62 -8.12 -23.84
CA GLY A 79 21.09 -7.63 -25.14
C GLY A 79 20.10 -7.83 -26.30
N ASN A 80 20.51 -7.47 -27.51
CA ASN A 80 19.73 -7.75 -28.72
C ASN A 80 20.07 -9.17 -29.22
N GLY A 81 19.48 -10.19 -28.62
CA GLY A 81 19.74 -11.59 -29.02
C GLY A 81 19.54 -12.58 -27.89
N LEU A 82 19.81 -13.86 -28.20
CA LEU A 82 19.86 -14.91 -27.19
C LEU A 82 21.07 -14.66 -26.26
N PRO A 83 20.90 -14.86 -24.94
CA PRO A 83 21.97 -14.70 -23.98
C PRO A 83 22.99 -15.82 -24.17
N ASP A 84 24.27 -15.47 -24.13
CA ASP A 84 25.33 -16.45 -24.01
C ASP A 84 25.30 -17.07 -22.60
N SER A 85 24.98 -18.36 -22.51
CA SER A 85 24.92 -19.09 -21.25
C SER A 85 26.27 -19.12 -20.53
N ALA A 86 27.40 -19.06 -21.27
CA ALA A 86 28.72 -18.97 -20.67
C ALA A 86 28.96 -17.60 -20.01
N ALA A 87 28.52 -16.50 -20.64
CA ALA A 87 28.60 -15.16 -20.06
C ALA A 87 27.75 -15.01 -18.78
N LEU A 88 26.67 -15.79 -18.68
CA LEU A 88 25.78 -15.84 -17.52
C LEU A 88 26.41 -16.52 -16.30
N ILE A 89 27.41 -17.38 -16.47
CA ILE A 89 28.15 -17.98 -15.36
C ILE A 89 28.82 -16.86 -14.53
N LEU A 90 28.55 -16.85 -13.23
CA LEU A 90 29.14 -15.89 -12.31
C LEU A 90 30.62 -16.25 -12.11
N PRO A 91 31.56 -15.32 -12.35
CA PRO A 91 32.98 -15.54 -12.05
C PRO A 91 33.17 -15.89 -10.57
N SER A 92 34.07 -16.82 -10.28
CA SER A 92 34.32 -17.32 -8.92
C SER A 92 34.60 -16.22 -7.90
N ALA A 93 35.37 -15.20 -8.30
CA ALA A 93 35.69 -14.04 -7.47
C ALA A 93 34.46 -13.22 -7.05
N LEU A 94 33.37 -13.25 -7.84
CA LEU A 94 32.15 -12.48 -7.56
C LEU A 94 31.12 -13.25 -6.72
N ILE A 95 31.39 -14.52 -6.37
CA ILE A 95 30.59 -15.31 -5.43
C ILE A 95 30.75 -14.75 -4.01
N ASP A 96 31.95 -14.25 -3.66
CA ASP A 96 32.18 -13.53 -2.41
C ASP A 96 31.33 -12.25 -2.37
N GLU A 97 30.54 -12.11 -1.31
CA GLU A 97 29.64 -10.99 -1.18
C GLU A 97 30.38 -9.66 -1.01
N THR A 98 31.67 -9.66 -0.65
CA THR A 98 32.53 -8.50 -0.43
C THR A 98 33.26 -8.03 -1.67
N ALA A 99 33.35 -8.86 -2.71
CA ALA A 99 34.08 -8.54 -3.93
C ALA A 99 33.51 -7.30 -4.65
N GLU A 100 34.41 -6.49 -5.20
CA GLU A 100 34.02 -5.44 -6.14
C GLU A 100 33.66 -6.03 -7.50
N SER A 101 32.73 -5.39 -8.18
CA SER A 101 32.24 -5.84 -9.49
C SER A 101 32.28 -4.69 -10.49
N ASP A 102 32.79 -4.98 -11.69
CA ASP A 102 32.78 -4.08 -12.85
C ASP A 102 31.43 -4.07 -13.57
N ILE A 103 30.47 -4.87 -13.10
CA ILE A 103 29.18 -5.06 -13.73
C ILE A 103 28.28 -3.88 -13.44
N GLN A 104 27.77 -3.28 -14.50
CA GLN A 104 26.74 -2.25 -14.48
C GLN A 104 25.39 -2.90 -14.72
N ALA A 105 24.47 -2.62 -13.79
CA ALA A 105 23.10 -3.08 -13.85
C ALA A 105 22.15 -1.90 -14.07
N SER A 106 21.27 -2.02 -15.06
CA SER A 106 20.17 -1.08 -15.32
C SER A 106 18.86 -1.84 -15.38
N LEU A 107 17.72 -1.15 -15.26
CA LEU A 107 16.43 -1.80 -15.46
C LEU A 107 16.37 -2.47 -16.83
N LEU A 108 15.79 -3.68 -16.88
CA LEU A 108 15.49 -4.35 -18.14
C LEU A 108 14.09 -3.93 -18.60
N ASP A 109 14.02 -2.92 -19.45
CA ASP A 109 12.75 -2.41 -19.96
C ASP A 109 12.05 -3.46 -20.83
N SER A 110 12.76 -3.91 -21.89
CA SER A 110 12.27 -4.91 -22.83
C SER A 110 13.30 -6.01 -23.10
N TYR A 111 12.88 -7.27 -23.02
CA TYR A 111 13.65 -8.45 -23.45
C TYR A 111 12.70 -9.58 -23.83
N PHE A 112 12.66 -9.93 -25.12
CA PHE A 112 11.64 -10.81 -25.71
C PHE A 112 10.20 -10.39 -25.37
N GLY A 113 9.99 -9.08 -25.21
CA GLY A 113 8.76 -8.47 -24.72
C GLY A 113 9.00 -7.43 -23.63
N ASP A 114 7.95 -6.79 -23.12
CA ASP A 114 8.05 -5.81 -22.05
C ASP A 114 8.19 -6.53 -20.70
N GLN A 115 9.35 -6.37 -20.07
CA GLN A 115 9.66 -6.98 -18.77
C GLN A 115 9.27 -6.04 -17.63
N TYR A 116 9.73 -4.79 -17.71
CA TYR A 116 9.39 -3.74 -16.75
C TYR A 116 9.13 -2.37 -17.39
N GLY A 117 9.28 -2.22 -18.71
CA GLY A 117 9.19 -0.93 -19.38
C GLY A 117 7.85 -0.24 -19.15
N GLU A 118 6.73 -0.94 -19.35
CA GLU A 118 5.38 -0.39 -19.11
C GLU A 118 5.15 -0.07 -17.63
N SER A 119 5.51 -0.99 -16.73
CA SER A 119 5.38 -0.79 -15.28
C SER A 119 6.17 0.41 -14.79
N PHE A 120 7.43 0.54 -15.22
CA PHE A 120 8.27 1.64 -14.80
C PHE A 120 7.90 2.95 -15.49
N ALA A 121 7.43 2.91 -16.73
CA ALA A 121 6.82 4.07 -17.39
C ALA A 121 5.62 4.60 -16.58
N LYS A 122 4.76 3.70 -16.07
CA LYS A 122 3.66 4.09 -15.17
C LYS A 122 4.18 4.73 -13.88
N VAL A 123 5.19 4.13 -13.23
CA VAL A 123 5.84 4.72 -12.04
C VAL A 123 6.39 6.11 -12.33
N LYS A 124 7.12 6.30 -13.44
CA LYS A 124 7.63 7.62 -13.87
C LYS A 124 6.50 8.61 -14.13
N SER A 125 5.44 8.19 -14.80
CA SER A 125 4.28 9.04 -15.09
C SER A 125 3.63 9.56 -13.82
N VAL A 126 3.42 8.69 -12.83
CA VAL A 126 2.85 9.07 -11.54
C VAL A 126 3.82 9.97 -10.75
N ALA A 127 5.12 9.64 -10.73
CA ALA A 127 6.14 10.47 -10.10
C ALA A 127 6.18 11.89 -10.72
N ALA A 128 6.10 11.99 -12.05
CA ALA A 128 6.06 13.26 -12.76
C ALA A 128 4.80 14.08 -12.40
N ALA A 129 3.62 13.43 -12.33
CA ALA A 129 2.39 14.07 -11.89
C ALA A 129 2.48 14.62 -10.46
N LEU A 130 3.23 13.91 -9.60
CA LEU A 130 3.50 14.32 -8.21
C LEU A 130 4.72 15.25 -8.07
N ARG A 131 5.42 15.58 -9.18
CA ARG A 131 6.64 16.40 -9.23
C ARG A 131 7.80 15.85 -8.36
N ILE A 132 7.88 14.53 -8.22
CA ILE A 132 8.94 13.82 -7.50
C ILE A 132 9.82 13.03 -8.47
N LYS A 133 10.99 12.59 -8.00
CA LYS A 133 11.89 11.75 -8.82
C LYS A 133 11.43 10.29 -8.80
N ALA A 134 11.67 9.58 -9.89
CA ALA A 134 11.60 8.11 -9.94
C ALA A 134 12.86 7.56 -10.59
N VAL A 135 13.52 6.63 -9.89
CA VAL A 135 14.75 5.97 -10.34
C VAL A 135 14.56 4.47 -10.30
N ALA A 136 15.16 3.75 -11.25
CA ALA A 136 15.18 2.29 -11.21
C ALA A 136 16.60 1.82 -10.89
N CYS A 137 16.73 1.08 -9.80
CA CYS A 137 17.99 0.57 -9.33
C CYS A 137 18.12 -0.92 -9.62
N GLY A 138 18.71 -1.20 -10.78
CA GLY A 138 19.16 -2.55 -11.13
C GLY A 138 20.36 -2.99 -10.30
N TYR A 139 20.57 -4.30 -10.23
CA TYR A 139 21.65 -4.95 -9.50
C TYR A 139 22.06 -6.25 -10.21
N ASP A 140 23.27 -6.77 -9.92
CA ASP A 140 23.66 -8.08 -10.44
C ASP A 140 22.96 -9.20 -9.65
N TRP A 141 21.79 -9.58 -10.14
CA TRP A 141 20.89 -10.57 -9.56
C TRP A 141 21.50 -11.98 -9.43
N ARG A 142 22.68 -12.23 -9.99
CA ARG A 142 23.40 -13.51 -9.82
C ARG A 142 24.13 -13.60 -8.49
N ARG A 143 24.57 -12.46 -7.95
CA ARG A 143 25.40 -12.37 -6.75
C ARG A 143 24.59 -12.56 -5.48
N ASP A 144 25.28 -12.66 -4.34
CA ASP A 144 24.64 -12.69 -3.03
C ASP A 144 23.71 -11.49 -2.85
N ILE A 145 22.55 -11.71 -2.20
CA ILE A 145 21.53 -10.66 -1.97
C ILE A 145 22.11 -9.48 -1.17
N ARG A 146 23.10 -9.73 -0.29
CA ARG A 146 23.82 -8.68 0.45
C ARG A 146 24.65 -7.79 -0.47
N SER A 147 25.31 -8.35 -1.49
CA SER A 147 26.01 -7.57 -2.52
C SER A 147 25.01 -6.79 -3.37
N SER A 148 23.90 -7.42 -3.74
CA SER A 148 22.84 -6.76 -4.51
C SER A 148 22.27 -5.53 -3.77
N ALA A 149 22.16 -5.59 -2.44
CA ALA A 149 21.76 -4.44 -1.63
C ALA A 149 22.78 -3.30 -1.68
N ARG A 150 24.09 -3.59 -1.80
CA ARG A 150 25.12 -2.57 -2.04
C ARG A 150 25.03 -1.97 -3.43
N ASP A 151 24.67 -2.77 -4.44
CA ASP A 151 24.43 -2.25 -5.80
C ASP A 151 23.27 -1.24 -5.81
N VAL A 152 22.19 -1.54 -5.08
CA VAL A 152 21.07 -0.61 -4.88
C VAL A 152 21.51 0.66 -4.16
N GLU A 153 22.31 0.57 -3.09
CA GLU A 153 22.87 1.77 -2.41
C GLU A 153 23.70 2.63 -3.37
N ARG A 154 24.61 2.02 -4.14
CA ARG A 154 25.44 2.73 -5.13
C ARG A 154 24.58 3.39 -6.21
N CYS A 155 23.53 2.73 -6.66
CA CYS A 155 22.55 3.31 -7.58
C CYS A 155 21.86 4.53 -6.96
N ILE A 156 21.32 4.42 -5.75
CA ILE A 156 20.65 5.53 -5.06
C ILE A 156 21.58 6.74 -4.94
N GLN A 157 22.83 6.53 -4.51
CA GLN A 157 23.82 7.60 -4.41
C GLN A 157 24.14 8.24 -5.76
N ARG A 158 24.26 7.44 -6.83
CA ARG A 158 24.54 7.94 -8.19
C ARG A 158 23.37 8.74 -8.76
N GLU A 159 22.15 8.23 -8.65
CA GLU A 159 20.96 8.82 -9.29
C GLU A 159 20.37 9.99 -8.49
N LEU A 160 20.46 9.95 -7.16
CA LEU A 160 19.87 10.96 -6.27
C LEU A 160 20.90 11.92 -5.65
N GLY A 161 22.19 11.60 -5.74
CA GLY A 161 23.29 12.42 -5.24
C GLY A 161 23.43 12.38 -3.70
N ALA A 162 24.15 13.36 -3.17
CA ALA A 162 24.36 13.54 -1.73
C ALA A 162 23.20 14.29 -1.03
N GLU A 163 22.15 14.66 -1.75
CA GLU A 163 21.02 15.33 -1.14
C GLU A 163 20.18 14.37 -0.30
N ARG A 164 19.68 14.85 0.82
CA ARG A 164 18.75 14.10 1.67
C ARG A 164 17.40 13.94 0.96
N HIS A 165 17.03 12.70 0.69
CA HIS A 165 15.73 12.32 0.12
C HIS A 165 14.89 11.48 1.08
N THR A 166 13.57 11.54 0.94
CA THR A 166 12.62 10.57 1.50
C THR A 166 12.30 9.53 0.42
N LEU A 167 12.74 8.29 0.62
CA LEU A 167 12.67 7.21 -0.37
C LEU A 167 11.42 6.36 -0.18
N ILE A 168 10.67 6.15 -1.26
CA ILE A 168 9.55 5.19 -1.31
C ILE A 168 9.99 4.06 -2.23
N PHE A 169 10.13 2.85 -1.69
CA PHE A 169 10.55 1.70 -2.48
C PHE A 169 9.35 1.01 -3.13
N VAL A 170 9.49 0.64 -4.40
CA VAL A 170 8.59 -0.27 -5.12
C VAL A 170 9.44 -1.43 -5.61
N SER A 171 9.32 -2.58 -4.97
CA SER A 171 10.26 -3.69 -5.14
C SER A 171 9.54 -4.98 -5.50
N HIS A 172 10.01 -5.66 -6.54
CA HIS A 172 9.37 -6.87 -7.06
C HIS A 172 10.23 -8.11 -6.83
N SER A 173 9.62 -9.23 -6.43
CA SER A 173 10.28 -10.54 -6.33
C SER A 173 11.56 -10.48 -5.48
N MET A 174 12.69 -10.96 -6.00
CA MET A 174 14.00 -10.84 -5.36
C MET A 174 14.38 -9.41 -4.99
N GLY A 175 13.94 -8.41 -5.77
CA GLY A 175 14.16 -7.00 -5.46
C GLY A 175 13.59 -6.60 -4.11
N ALA A 176 12.50 -7.23 -3.66
CA ALA A 176 11.94 -7.00 -2.32
C ALA A 176 12.84 -7.53 -1.19
N LEU A 177 13.50 -8.68 -1.39
CA LEU A 177 14.52 -9.18 -0.46
C LEU A 177 15.74 -8.27 -0.43
N VAL A 178 16.20 -7.82 -1.60
CA VAL A 178 17.31 -6.86 -1.73
C VAL A 178 16.99 -5.56 -0.98
N THR A 179 15.78 -5.01 -1.18
CA THR A 179 15.30 -3.82 -0.46
C THR A 179 15.18 -4.06 1.04
N ALA A 180 14.73 -5.24 1.48
CA ALA A 180 14.68 -5.57 2.91
C ALA A 180 16.07 -5.61 3.55
N VAL A 181 17.06 -6.20 2.86
CA VAL A 181 18.47 -6.20 3.31
C VAL A 181 19.05 -4.79 3.32
N TRP A 182 18.77 -4.01 2.27
CA TRP A 182 19.18 -2.61 2.19
C TRP A 182 18.60 -1.79 3.35
N ASN A 183 17.30 -1.91 3.61
CA ASN A 183 16.62 -1.18 4.68
C ASN A 183 17.21 -1.52 6.05
N LYS A 184 17.46 -2.81 6.33
CA LYS A 184 18.08 -3.25 7.59
C LYS A 184 19.47 -2.62 7.79
N LYS A 185 20.31 -2.59 6.75
CA LYS A 185 21.64 -1.98 6.79
C LYS A 185 21.58 -0.46 6.90
N HIS A 186 20.63 0.19 6.23
CA HIS A 186 20.37 1.63 6.34
C HIS A 186 19.94 2.01 7.77
N GLU A 187 19.00 1.26 8.37
CA GLU A 187 18.59 1.46 9.76
C GLU A 187 19.73 1.20 10.77
N GLY A 188 20.60 0.24 10.46
CA GLY A 188 21.82 -0.08 11.20
C GLY A 188 22.98 0.89 10.96
N ARG A 189 22.81 1.93 10.13
CA ARG A 189 23.85 2.92 9.76
C ARG A 189 25.07 2.34 9.04
N GLU A 190 24.92 1.19 8.39
CA GLU A 190 25.95 0.62 7.50
C GLU A 190 25.91 1.26 6.11
N TYR A 191 24.77 1.83 5.72
CA TYR A 191 24.59 2.64 4.50
C TYR A 191 24.30 4.10 4.86
N SER A 192 24.22 4.96 3.84
CA SER A 192 24.04 6.39 4.03
C SER A 192 22.83 6.69 4.91
N ASN A 193 23.05 7.38 6.03
CA ASN A 193 22.00 7.80 6.96
C ASN A 193 21.32 9.11 6.51
N GLN A 194 21.70 9.64 5.33
CA GLN A 194 21.17 10.90 4.83
C GLN A 194 19.70 10.77 4.44
N HIS A 195 19.27 9.60 3.98
CA HIS A 195 17.92 9.36 3.49
C HIS A 195 16.95 9.02 4.62
N LEU A 196 15.67 9.33 4.42
CA LEU A 196 14.55 8.80 5.21
C LEU A 196 13.83 7.74 4.38
N VAL A 197 13.42 6.62 4.97
CA VAL A 197 12.57 5.64 4.26
C VAL A 197 11.11 5.99 4.55
N GLY A 198 10.39 6.43 3.51
CA GLY A 198 8.99 6.85 3.58
C GLY A 198 7.98 5.70 3.45
N GLY A 199 8.37 4.58 2.84
CA GLY A 199 7.54 3.39 2.73
C GLY A 199 8.14 2.31 1.82
N LEU A 200 7.70 1.07 2.02
CA LEU A 200 8.13 -0.09 1.26
C LEU A 200 6.91 -0.77 0.62
N ALA A 201 6.78 -0.75 -0.70
CA ALA A 201 5.80 -1.53 -1.44
C ALA A 201 6.48 -2.76 -2.04
N LEU A 202 6.11 -3.95 -1.54
CA LEU A 202 6.71 -5.22 -1.94
C LEU A 202 5.71 -6.03 -2.76
N LEU A 203 6.11 -6.43 -3.96
CA LEU A 203 5.30 -7.22 -4.89
C LEU A 203 5.86 -8.64 -4.99
N GLY A 204 5.06 -9.66 -4.65
CA GLY A 204 5.45 -11.07 -4.80
C GLY A 204 6.74 -11.43 -4.05
N ALA A 205 6.97 -10.83 -2.88
CA ALA A 205 8.26 -10.89 -2.20
C ALA A 205 8.53 -12.27 -1.58
N PRO A 206 9.59 -13.02 -1.95
CA PRO A 206 9.89 -14.32 -1.34
C PRO A 206 10.59 -14.18 0.01
N LEU A 207 9.97 -13.48 0.97
CA LEU A 207 10.51 -13.20 2.30
C LEU A 207 10.84 -14.51 3.03
N GLY A 208 9.90 -15.47 3.00
CA GLY A 208 10.08 -16.83 3.52
C GLY A 208 10.81 -17.79 2.58
N GLY A 209 11.22 -17.32 1.39
CA GLY A 209 11.84 -18.12 0.32
C GLY A 209 10.84 -18.86 -0.57
N SER A 210 11.32 -19.45 -1.66
CA SER A 210 10.52 -20.20 -2.63
C SER A 210 11.30 -21.37 -3.21
N CYS A 211 10.60 -22.49 -3.43
CA CYS A 211 11.18 -23.68 -4.06
C CYS A 211 11.29 -23.59 -5.58
N GLU A 212 10.83 -22.49 -6.16
CA GLU A 212 10.87 -22.26 -7.61
C GLU A 212 12.27 -22.38 -8.21
N ILE A 213 13.33 -21.93 -7.54
CA ILE A 213 14.70 -22.05 -8.10
C ILE A 213 15.15 -23.52 -8.14
N ILE A 214 14.81 -24.30 -7.11
CA ILE A 214 15.11 -25.73 -7.09
C ILE A 214 14.28 -26.47 -8.16
N ARG A 215 13.00 -26.12 -8.30
CA ARG A 215 12.11 -26.60 -9.38
C ARG A 215 12.65 -26.25 -10.76
N MET A 216 13.12 -25.03 -10.95
CA MET A 216 13.67 -24.55 -12.22
C MET A 216 14.94 -25.31 -12.60
N ILE A 217 15.83 -25.61 -11.65
CA ILE A 217 17.02 -26.44 -11.92
C ILE A 217 16.61 -27.82 -12.45
N ASN A 218 15.61 -28.46 -11.83
CA ASN A 218 15.13 -29.79 -12.23
C ASN A 218 14.38 -29.79 -13.57
N SER A 219 13.36 -28.97 -13.71
CA SER A 219 12.36 -29.07 -14.78
C SER A 219 12.41 -27.91 -15.78
N GLY A 220 13.34 -26.97 -15.62
CA GLY A 220 13.37 -25.73 -16.39
C GLY A 220 12.22 -24.78 -16.03
N TYR A 221 12.00 -23.77 -16.85
CA TYR A 221 10.93 -22.80 -16.60
C TYR A 221 9.60 -23.36 -17.08
N VAL A 222 8.66 -23.49 -16.14
CA VAL A 222 7.29 -23.93 -16.41
C VAL A 222 6.37 -22.76 -16.18
N GLN A 223 5.45 -22.47 -17.11
CA GLN A 223 4.49 -21.39 -16.91
C GLN A 223 3.56 -21.67 -15.73
N PRO A 224 3.22 -20.66 -14.89
CA PRO A 224 2.28 -20.84 -13.80
C PRO A 224 0.93 -21.39 -14.25
N ILE A 225 0.37 -22.31 -13.47
CA ILE A 225 -0.96 -22.86 -13.70
C ILE A 225 -1.94 -22.21 -12.72
N LYS A 226 -3.06 -21.71 -13.22
CA LYS A 226 -4.10 -21.09 -12.39
C LYS A 226 -4.79 -22.16 -11.53
N ASN A 227 -5.08 -21.83 -10.27
CA ASN A 227 -6.01 -22.61 -9.45
C ASN A 227 -7.40 -22.55 -10.09
N THR A 228 -7.87 -23.69 -10.62
CA THR A 228 -9.25 -23.83 -11.08
C THR A 228 -10.20 -23.80 -9.89
N LEU A 229 -10.53 -22.60 -9.41
CA LEU A 229 -11.74 -22.37 -8.63
C LEU A 229 -12.92 -22.28 -9.61
N PRO A 230 -14.07 -22.93 -9.35
CA PRO A 230 -15.20 -23.02 -10.26
C PRO A 230 -16.06 -21.74 -10.33
N ASP A 231 -15.46 -20.55 -10.14
CA ASP A 231 -16.21 -19.29 -10.15
C ASP A 231 -15.98 -18.51 -11.45
N SER A 232 -16.99 -18.55 -12.32
CA SER A 232 -17.07 -17.99 -13.68
C SER A 232 -17.08 -16.46 -13.77
N ARG A 233 -16.68 -15.74 -12.71
CA ARG A 233 -16.77 -14.26 -12.68
C ARG A 233 -15.52 -13.51 -13.13
N PHE A 234 -14.45 -14.21 -13.51
CA PHE A 234 -13.14 -13.59 -13.76
C PHE A 234 -12.51 -13.94 -15.12
N GLU A 235 -13.31 -14.35 -16.11
CA GLU A 235 -12.81 -14.80 -17.42
C GLU A 235 -12.24 -13.69 -18.33
N TYR A 236 -12.44 -12.40 -18.04
CA TYR A 236 -12.30 -11.37 -19.08
C TYR A 236 -10.92 -10.68 -19.25
N GLU A 237 -9.92 -10.89 -18.39
CA GLU A 237 -8.59 -10.24 -18.56
C GLU A 237 -7.39 -11.22 -18.67
N VAL A 238 -7.58 -12.51 -18.37
CA VAL A 238 -6.51 -13.52 -18.44
C VAL A 238 -6.10 -13.83 -19.88
N GLU A 239 -7.05 -13.75 -20.82
CA GLU A 239 -6.86 -14.17 -22.22
C GLU A 239 -5.82 -13.32 -22.97
N LYS A 240 -5.61 -12.05 -22.57
CA LYS A 240 -4.67 -11.14 -23.23
C LYS A 240 -3.23 -11.28 -22.71
N VAL A 241 -3.05 -11.59 -21.42
CA VAL A 241 -1.72 -11.82 -20.84
C VAL A 241 -1.24 -13.24 -21.17
N GLU A 242 -2.13 -14.23 -21.15
CA GLU A 242 -1.79 -15.60 -21.54
C GLU A 242 -1.54 -15.77 -23.04
N SER A 243 -2.26 -15.07 -23.92
CA SER A 243 -2.02 -15.16 -25.37
C SER A 243 -0.64 -14.62 -25.78
N TRP A 244 -0.11 -13.65 -25.03
CA TRP A 244 1.24 -13.13 -25.23
C TRP A 244 2.34 -14.15 -24.89
N PHE A 245 2.11 -14.97 -23.86
CA PHE A 245 3.02 -16.07 -23.50
C PHE A 245 2.81 -17.33 -24.35
N LYS A 246 1.61 -17.57 -24.90
CA LYS A 246 1.25 -18.83 -25.57
C LYS A 246 1.69 -18.97 -27.03
N SER A 247 1.70 -17.91 -27.86
CA SER A 247 1.76 -18.10 -29.32
C SER A 247 3.12 -17.99 -30.03
N GLY A 248 4.22 -17.63 -29.34
CA GLY A 248 5.54 -17.54 -30.01
C GLY A 248 6.76 -17.85 -29.14
N ILE A 249 6.55 -18.12 -27.84
CA ILE A 249 7.64 -18.13 -26.86
C ILE A 249 8.03 -19.56 -26.45
N ASN A 250 7.16 -20.57 -26.52
CA ASN A 250 7.43 -21.90 -25.94
C ASN A 250 8.78 -22.53 -26.36
N GLY A 251 9.16 -22.47 -27.63
CA GLY A 251 10.47 -22.97 -28.10
C GLY A 251 11.67 -22.10 -27.70
N MET A 252 11.49 -20.78 -27.62
CA MET A 252 12.53 -19.84 -27.21
C MET A 252 12.71 -19.81 -25.68
N THR A 253 11.63 -19.96 -24.91
CA THR A 253 11.70 -20.17 -23.46
C THR A 253 12.42 -21.46 -23.12
N SER A 254 12.10 -22.59 -23.76
CA SER A 254 12.80 -23.85 -23.50
C SER A 254 14.32 -23.69 -23.67
N PHE A 255 14.78 -23.16 -24.82
CA PHE A 255 16.20 -22.91 -25.08
C PHE A 255 16.84 -21.92 -24.09
N LEU A 256 16.19 -20.79 -23.82
CA LEU A 256 16.65 -19.81 -22.83
C LEU A 256 16.78 -20.43 -21.44
N THR A 257 15.89 -21.36 -21.12
CA THR A 257 15.79 -21.91 -19.77
C THR A 257 16.82 -22.98 -19.52
N ASP A 258 17.16 -23.79 -20.52
CA ASP A 258 18.28 -24.74 -20.40
C ASP A 258 19.63 -24.04 -20.21
N GLY A 259 19.86 -22.94 -20.92
CA GLY A 259 21.05 -22.10 -20.71
C GLY A 259 21.09 -21.44 -19.32
N ILE A 260 19.96 -20.94 -18.83
CA ILE A 260 19.84 -20.32 -17.50
C ILE A 260 20.02 -21.36 -16.38
N ARG A 261 19.49 -22.58 -16.53
CA ARG A 261 19.56 -23.65 -15.52
C ARG A 261 20.99 -23.97 -15.11
N GLY A 262 21.86 -24.21 -16.08
CA GLY A 262 23.27 -24.49 -15.81
C GLY A 262 23.98 -23.31 -15.17
N ALA A 263 23.75 -22.09 -15.69
CA ALA A 263 24.34 -20.89 -15.14
C ALA A 263 23.86 -20.60 -13.70
N ALA A 264 22.61 -20.92 -13.35
CA ALA A 264 22.05 -20.73 -12.02
C ALA A 264 22.80 -21.47 -10.91
N LEU A 265 23.49 -22.58 -11.25
CA LEU A 265 24.40 -23.27 -10.32
C LEU A 265 25.62 -22.42 -9.91
N SER A 266 25.87 -21.29 -10.57
CA SER A 266 26.90 -20.33 -10.17
C SER A 266 26.36 -19.14 -9.36
N TRP A 267 25.04 -19.06 -9.12
CA TRP A 267 24.38 -17.85 -8.60
C TRP A 267 23.98 -17.99 -7.13
N PRO A 268 24.76 -17.47 -6.17
CA PRO A 268 24.34 -17.48 -4.76
C PRO A 268 23.03 -16.71 -4.54
N GLY A 269 22.73 -15.69 -5.35
CA GLY A 269 21.46 -14.96 -5.28
C GLY A 269 20.24 -15.83 -5.55
N ALA A 270 20.33 -16.76 -6.52
CA ALA A 270 19.25 -17.65 -6.88
C ALA A 270 18.95 -18.67 -5.77
N PHE A 271 19.98 -19.35 -5.25
CA PHE A 271 19.80 -20.23 -4.07
C PHE A 271 19.40 -19.45 -2.82
N GLY A 272 19.84 -18.19 -2.72
CA GLY A 272 19.38 -17.25 -1.73
C GLY A 272 17.89 -16.93 -1.82
N LEU A 273 17.16 -17.37 -2.85
CA LEU A 273 15.69 -17.30 -2.91
C LEU A 273 15.00 -18.50 -2.28
N SER A 274 15.69 -19.60 -2.03
CA SER A 274 15.09 -20.80 -1.45
C SER A 274 14.74 -20.62 0.04
N PRO A 275 13.77 -21.37 0.59
CA PRO A 275 13.45 -21.34 2.01
C PRO A 275 14.69 -21.56 2.90
N LYS A 276 14.59 -21.20 4.18
CA LYS A 276 15.65 -21.60 5.12
C LYS A 276 15.64 -23.13 5.23
N PRO A 277 16.79 -23.79 5.39
CA PRO A 277 16.80 -25.22 5.62
C PRO A 277 16.08 -25.54 6.94
N ALA A 278 15.20 -26.53 6.87
CA ALA A 278 14.47 -27.08 7.99
C ALA A 278 15.43 -27.67 9.04
N ALA A 279 15.25 -27.34 10.32
CA ALA A 279 15.96 -28.03 11.39
C ALA A 279 15.24 -29.33 11.80
N ILE A 280 13.94 -29.40 11.51
CA ILE A 280 13.02 -30.51 11.81
C ILE A 280 11.99 -30.66 10.69
N ASP A 281 11.35 -31.82 10.57
CA ASP A 281 10.44 -32.20 9.47
C ASP A 281 9.20 -31.29 9.31
N THR A 282 8.88 -30.48 10.33
CA THR A 282 7.74 -29.54 10.30
C THR A 282 8.07 -28.20 9.64
N ASP A 283 9.35 -27.93 9.39
CA ASP A 283 9.78 -26.70 8.73
C ASP A 283 9.68 -26.85 7.21
N ARG A 284 9.36 -25.74 6.54
CA ARG A 284 9.22 -25.69 5.09
C ARG A 284 10.52 -26.02 4.38
N ASN A 285 10.56 -27.14 3.66
CA ASN A 285 11.72 -27.62 2.92
C ASN A 285 11.34 -27.98 1.49
N CYS A 286 12.14 -27.55 0.51
CA CYS A 286 11.87 -27.87 -0.88
C CYS A 286 12.07 -29.33 -1.22
N VAL A 287 12.98 -30.01 -0.52
CA VAL A 287 13.31 -31.41 -0.78
C VAL A 287 13.72 -32.05 0.54
N LEU A 288 12.98 -33.07 0.95
CA LEU A 288 13.30 -33.83 2.15
C LEU A 288 14.30 -34.94 1.78
N LEU A 289 15.51 -34.85 2.33
CA LEU A 289 16.54 -35.90 2.27
C LEU A 289 17.05 -36.17 3.68
N ARG A 290 17.00 -37.42 4.12
CA ARG A 290 17.48 -37.86 5.44
C ARG A 290 18.89 -38.44 5.32
N ALA A 291 19.73 -38.22 6.33
CA ALA A 291 21.13 -38.63 6.31
C ALA A 291 21.33 -40.16 6.40
N GLY A 292 20.37 -40.89 6.99
CA GLY A 292 20.37 -42.34 7.14
C GLY A 292 19.38 -43.08 6.25
N THR A 293 19.50 -44.41 6.23
CA THR A 293 18.65 -45.32 5.44
C THR A 293 17.31 -45.66 6.10
N GLY A 294 16.98 -45.05 7.23
CA GLY A 294 15.76 -45.33 8.00
C GLY A 294 14.83 -44.12 8.12
N ASP A 295 13.53 -44.38 8.17
CA ASP A 295 12.47 -43.39 8.42
C ASP A 295 12.51 -42.78 9.84
N THR A 296 13.58 -43.00 10.60
CA THR A 296 13.77 -42.55 11.98
C THR A 296 14.98 -41.63 12.19
N ASP A 297 15.80 -41.37 11.16
CA ASP A 297 16.92 -40.43 11.29
C ASP A 297 16.39 -38.98 11.30
N PRO A 298 16.54 -38.23 12.41
CA PRO A 298 16.06 -36.85 12.50
C PRO A 298 16.91 -35.88 11.67
N ASN A 299 18.11 -36.27 11.23
CA ASN A 299 19.04 -35.37 10.55
C ASN A 299 18.71 -35.26 9.06
N LEU A 300 18.14 -34.12 8.68
CA LEU A 300 17.92 -33.74 7.29
C LEU A 300 19.22 -33.20 6.67
N ILE A 301 19.58 -33.69 5.48
CA ILE A 301 20.63 -33.09 4.66
C ILE A 301 20.00 -31.94 3.88
N SER A 302 20.49 -30.72 4.11
CA SER A 302 20.01 -29.54 3.42
C SER A 302 20.50 -29.48 1.97
N TYR A 303 19.65 -28.99 1.06
CA TYR A 303 20.04 -28.65 -0.32
C TYR A 303 21.01 -27.46 -0.41
N PHE A 304 21.41 -26.86 0.71
CA PHE A 304 22.55 -25.94 0.80
C PHE A 304 23.88 -26.64 1.07
N GLU A 305 23.89 -27.96 1.24
CA GLU A 305 25.10 -28.74 1.50
C GLU A 305 25.52 -29.52 0.24
N PRO A 306 26.81 -29.56 -0.11
CA PRO A 306 27.30 -30.33 -1.27
C PRO A 306 26.91 -31.81 -1.25
N GLU A 307 26.81 -32.40 -0.06
CA GLU A 307 26.45 -33.80 0.17
C GLU A 307 25.03 -34.10 -0.35
N PHE A 308 24.10 -33.15 -0.25
CA PHE A 308 22.77 -33.30 -0.82
C PHE A 308 22.84 -33.46 -2.34
N TRP A 309 23.65 -32.64 -3.01
CA TRP A 309 23.78 -32.66 -4.47
C TRP A 309 24.55 -33.88 -5.00
N ALA A 310 25.40 -34.47 -4.17
CA ALA A 310 26.06 -35.75 -4.47
C ALA A 310 25.13 -36.96 -4.31
N SER A 311 24.02 -36.84 -3.57
CA SER A 311 23.05 -37.91 -3.35
C SER A 311 22.30 -38.30 -4.65
N PRO A 312 21.61 -39.47 -4.70
CA PRO A 312 20.74 -39.81 -5.81
C PRO A 312 19.66 -38.74 -6.06
N THR A 313 18.95 -38.26 -5.03
CA THR A 313 17.98 -37.15 -5.15
C THR A 313 18.60 -35.89 -5.76
N GLY A 314 19.78 -35.49 -5.29
CA GLY A 314 20.49 -34.32 -5.79
C GLY A 314 20.87 -34.45 -7.27
N ARG A 315 21.32 -35.63 -7.69
CA ARG A 315 21.62 -35.93 -9.09
C ARG A 315 20.37 -35.96 -9.97
N ASP A 316 19.27 -36.49 -9.46
CA ASP A 316 17.97 -36.44 -10.15
C ASP A 316 17.49 -34.98 -10.32
N LEU A 317 17.69 -34.12 -9.30
CA LEU A 317 17.40 -32.69 -9.39
C LEU A 317 18.27 -31.96 -10.41
N LEU A 318 19.55 -32.32 -10.52
CA LEU A 318 20.42 -31.71 -11.51
C LEU A 318 20.02 -32.06 -12.94
N ASN A 319 19.34 -33.19 -13.17
CA ASN A 319 18.79 -33.59 -14.47
C ASN A 319 19.78 -33.34 -15.62
N GLN A 320 20.94 -34.01 -15.55
CA GLN A 320 22.10 -33.93 -16.47
C GLN A 320 22.99 -32.68 -16.34
N LEU A 321 22.63 -31.68 -15.53
CA LEU A 321 23.50 -30.55 -15.26
C LEU A 321 24.74 -30.99 -14.46
N THR A 322 25.91 -30.47 -14.84
CA THR A 322 27.16 -30.71 -14.11
C THR A 322 27.54 -29.46 -13.31
N PRO A 323 27.50 -29.52 -11.97
CA PRO A 323 27.93 -28.40 -11.15
C PRO A 323 29.41 -28.08 -11.37
N SER A 324 29.76 -26.80 -11.32
CA SER A 324 31.16 -26.34 -11.39
C SER A 324 31.89 -26.57 -10.08
N ALA A 325 33.23 -26.48 -10.10
CA ALA A 325 34.05 -26.59 -8.89
C ALA A 325 33.74 -25.52 -7.82
N THR A 326 33.10 -24.42 -8.20
CA THR A 326 32.69 -23.35 -7.28
C THR A 326 31.30 -23.56 -6.68
N PHE A 327 30.54 -24.57 -7.11
CA PHE A 327 29.19 -24.80 -6.63
C PHE A 327 29.09 -24.95 -5.09
N PRO A 328 30.01 -25.65 -4.40
CA PRO A 328 30.01 -25.69 -2.94
C PRO A 328 30.08 -24.29 -2.29
N LEU A 329 30.85 -23.38 -2.88
CA LEU A 329 30.95 -22.00 -2.39
C LEU A 329 29.65 -21.22 -2.61
N VAL A 330 29.00 -21.42 -3.76
CA VAL A 330 27.68 -20.84 -4.07
C VAL A 330 26.65 -21.23 -3.02
N LEU A 331 26.56 -22.55 -2.74
CA LEU A 331 25.63 -23.09 -1.75
C LEU A 331 25.93 -22.54 -0.36
N LYS A 332 27.21 -22.53 0.05
CA LYS A 332 27.65 -21.97 1.33
C LYS A 332 27.21 -20.52 1.49
N LYS A 333 27.42 -19.66 0.49
CA LYS A 333 27.03 -18.24 0.55
C LYS A 333 25.52 -18.05 0.63
N ALA A 334 24.76 -18.82 -0.13
CA ALA A 334 23.30 -18.82 -0.03
C ALA A 334 22.80 -19.29 1.35
N HIS A 335 23.45 -20.30 1.94
CA HIS A 335 23.15 -20.79 3.29
C HIS A 335 23.43 -19.71 4.34
N GLU A 336 24.61 -19.08 4.30
CA GLU A 336 25.00 -17.98 5.20
C GLU A 336 23.97 -16.85 5.17
N PHE A 337 23.54 -16.45 3.97
CA PHE A 337 22.48 -15.47 3.80
C PHE A 337 21.16 -15.95 4.42
N ARG A 338 20.65 -17.12 4.03
CA ARG A 338 19.33 -17.59 4.49
C ARG A 338 19.28 -17.82 6.00
N ARG A 339 20.35 -18.34 6.59
CA ARG A 339 20.45 -18.51 8.06
C ARG A 339 20.36 -17.17 8.78
N SER A 340 21.07 -16.14 8.29
CA SER A 340 21.14 -14.82 8.93
C SER A 340 19.98 -13.87 8.58
N PHE A 341 19.28 -14.09 7.47
CA PHE A 341 18.19 -13.24 7.03
C PHE A 341 16.92 -13.47 7.85
N THR A 342 16.47 -12.44 8.56
CA THR A 342 15.16 -12.43 9.22
C THR A 342 14.47 -11.14 8.83
N PHE A 343 13.25 -11.25 8.30
CA PHE A 343 12.46 -10.09 7.94
C PHE A 343 11.77 -9.54 9.20
N THR A 344 12.31 -8.45 9.73
CA THR A 344 11.78 -7.75 10.90
C THR A 344 10.94 -6.55 10.48
N GLN A 345 10.12 -6.03 11.40
CA GLN A 345 9.34 -4.82 11.15
C GLN A 345 10.26 -3.66 10.77
N PRO A 346 10.11 -3.06 9.57
CA PRO A 346 10.83 -1.85 9.19
C PRO A 346 10.28 -0.65 9.98
N LYS A 347 11.10 0.38 10.13
CA LYS A 347 10.66 1.65 10.73
C LYS A 347 9.67 2.41 9.85
N ALA A 348 9.65 2.13 8.55
CA ALA A 348 8.74 2.69 7.56
C ALA A 348 7.47 1.82 7.38
N PRO A 349 6.36 2.37 6.86
CA PRO A 349 5.18 1.57 6.54
C PRO A 349 5.48 0.51 5.46
N LEU A 350 4.87 -0.66 5.60
CA LEU A 350 5.01 -1.79 4.68
C LEU A 350 3.68 -2.08 3.96
N TYR A 351 3.71 -2.08 2.63
CA TYR A 351 2.60 -2.46 1.77
C TYR A 351 2.96 -3.74 1.02
N ALA A 352 2.17 -4.81 1.21
CA ALA A 352 2.43 -6.10 0.56
C ALA A 352 1.38 -6.41 -0.51
N TYR A 353 1.83 -6.71 -1.72
CA TYR A 353 1.01 -7.13 -2.84
C TYR A 353 1.43 -8.55 -3.24
N TYR A 354 0.50 -9.49 -3.18
CA TYR A 354 0.76 -10.90 -3.46
C TYR A 354 -0.46 -11.52 -4.16
N SER A 355 -0.29 -12.69 -4.77
CA SER A 355 -1.39 -13.45 -5.36
C SER A 355 -1.62 -14.77 -4.62
N THR A 356 -2.83 -15.30 -4.71
CA THR A 356 -3.20 -16.64 -4.18
C THR A 356 -3.86 -17.52 -5.25
N PHE A 357 -3.84 -17.08 -6.51
CA PHE A 357 -4.66 -17.67 -7.57
C PHE A 357 -3.89 -18.67 -8.44
N TRP A 358 -2.60 -18.87 -8.16
CA TRP A 358 -1.71 -19.65 -9.00
C TRP A 358 -1.02 -20.74 -8.18
N ARG A 359 -0.97 -21.93 -8.78
CA ARG A 359 -0.26 -23.09 -8.23
C ARG A 359 1.21 -22.79 -8.17
N THR A 360 1.77 -22.93 -6.99
CA THR A 360 3.14 -22.54 -6.70
C THR A 360 3.89 -23.71 -6.06
N PRO A 361 5.08 -24.07 -6.55
CA PRO A 361 5.83 -25.20 -6.02
C PRO A 361 6.20 -25.00 -4.54
N GLU A 362 5.93 -26.02 -3.74
CA GLU A 362 6.17 -26.03 -2.30
C GLU A 362 7.20 -27.08 -1.89
N ALA A 363 7.07 -28.31 -2.38
CA ALA A 363 8.02 -29.38 -2.08
C ALA A 363 8.11 -30.37 -3.24
N ALA A 364 9.29 -30.94 -3.46
CA ALA A 364 9.46 -32.03 -4.42
C ALA A 364 9.02 -33.35 -3.78
N LEU A 365 8.25 -34.15 -4.53
CA LEU A 365 7.83 -35.46 -4.06
C LEU A 365 9.01 -36.45 -4.11
N SER A 366 9.40 -36.96 -2.93
CA SER A 366 10.47 -37.95 -2.77
C SER A 366 9.90 -39.36 -2.56
N ARG A 367 10.59 -40.37 -3.11
CA ARG A 367 10.29 -41.79 -2.90
C ARG A 367 11.09 -42.35 -1.72
N LYS A 368 10.63 -43.48 -1.16
CA LYS A 368 11.30 -44.23 -0.07
C LYS A 368 12.78 -44.58 -0.33
N ASN A 369 13.24 -44.55 -1.58
CA ASN A 369 14.63 -44.85 -1.95
C ASN A 369 15.50 -43.60 -2.13
N SER A 370 15.11 -42.44 -1.58
CA SER A 370 15.85 -41.17 -1.75
C SER A 370 16.09 -40.83 -3.22
N ARG A 371 15.02 -40.94 -4.02
CA ARG A 371 14.95 -40.48 -5.41
C ARG A 371 13.69 -39.65 -5.60
N LEU A 372 13.71 -38.76 -6.58
CA LEU A 372 12.51 -38.00 -6.95
C LEU A 372 11.45 -38.93 -7.55
N ALA A 373 10.18 -38.54 -7.43
CA ALA A 373 9.11 -39.16 -8.21
C ALA A 373 9.41 -39.03 -9.72
N LEU A 374 9.19 -40.12 -10.48
CA LEU A 374 9.57 -40.25 -11.91
C LEU A 374 8.99 -39.17 -12.84
N SER A 375 7.91 -38.50 -12.43
CA SER A 375 7.24 -37.44 -13.19
C SER A 375 7.78 -36.03 -12.90
N GLY A 376 8.75 -35.87 -12.00
CA GLY A 376 9.23 -34.55 -11.58
C GLY A 376 8.13 -33.73 -10.91
N GLU A 377 7.16 -34.40 -10.26
CA GLU A 377 6.02 -33.77 -9.59
C GLU A 377 6.45 -32.99 -8.34
N TRP A 378 5.84 -31.82 -8.20
CA TRP A 378 5.97 -30.95 -7.04
C TRP A 378 4.62 -30.86 -6.36
N ASP A 379 4.61 -30.89 -5.03
CA ASP A 379 3.49 -30.39 -4.26
C ASP A 379 3.34 -28.90 -4.55
N GLU A 380 2.10 -28.48 -4.77
CA GLU A 380 1.75 -27.11 -5.11
C GLU A 380 0.83 -26.52 -4.04
N VAL A 381 1.02 -25.25 -3.74
CA VAL A 381 0.17 -24.47 -2.83
C VAL A 381 -0.25 -23.15 -3.49
N ASP A 382 -1.17 -22.44 -2.86
CA ASP A 382 -1.63 -21.13 -3.32
C ASP A 382 -0.51 -20.09 -3.28
N GLY A 383 -0.37 -19.35 -4.38
CA GLY A 383 0.57 -18.25 -4.50
C GLY A 383 0.40 -17.48 -5.81
N ASP A 384 1.50 -16.90 -6.29
CA ASP A 384 1.58 -16.17 -7.55
C ASP A 384 2.21 -16.97 -8.71
N GLY A 385 2.39 -18.28 -8.50
CA GLY A 385 2.98 -19.20 -9.47
C GLY A 385 4.48 -19.40 -9.28
N ARG A 386 5.12 -18.56 -8.44
CA ARG A 386 6.54 -18.64 -8.13
C ARG A 386 6.80 -18.49 -6.64
N VAL A 387 6.03 -17.68 -5.93
CA VAL A 387 6.18 -17.40 -4.50
C VAL A 387 4.88 -17.77 -3.79
N PRO A 388 4.92 -18.72 -2.85
CA PRO A 388 3.70 -19.14 -2.19
C PRO A 388 3.27 -18.11 -1.16
N LEU A 389 1.98 -18.09 -0.85
CA LEU A 389 1.38 -17.10 0.03
C LEU A 389 2.11 -17.01 1.39
N ILE A 390 2.45 -18.15 1.99
CA ILE A 390 3.15 -18.20 3.29
C ILE A 390 4.54 -17.54 3.24
N ALA A 391 5.17 -17.52 2.07
CA ALA A 391 6.45 -16.86 1.86
C ALA A 391 6.32 -15.37 1.55
N ALA A 392 5.27 -14.99 0.81
CA ALA A 392 4.94 -13.61 0.48
C ALA A 392 4.44 -12.82 1.70
N ARG A 393 3.76 -13.53 2.60
CA ARG A 393 3.23 -13.03 3.86
C ARG A 393 3.58 -14.02 4.97
N PRO A 394 4.85 -14.07 5.43
CA PRO A 394 5.13 -14.74 6.70
C PRO A 394 4.26 -14.07 7.78
N ASN A 395 3.93 -14.74 8.90
CA ASN A 395 2.97 -14.28 9.93
C ASN A 395 3.29 -12.86 10.49
N ILE A 396 3.00 -11.83 9.69
CA ILE A 396 3.31 -10.43 9.92
C ILE A 396 2.02 -9.76 10.34
N THR A 397 1.97 -9.33 11.60
CA THR A 397 0.86 -8.58 12.18
C THR A 397 0.98 -7.07 11.97
N TRP A 398 2.14 -6.60 11.51
CA TRP A 398 2.51 -5.18 11.42
C TRP A 398 2.50 -4.61 10.00
N LEU A 399 1.91 -5.33 9.02
CA LEU A 399 1.69 -4.79 7.67
C LEU A 399 0.87 -3.51 7.76
N SER A 400 1.22 -2.46 7.01
CA SER A 400 0.43 -1.22 6.95
C SER A 400 -0.77 -1.40 6.02
N ASP A 401 -0.57 -2.09 4.89
CA ASP A 401 -1.62 -2.58 4.01
C ASP A 401 -1.18 -3.91 3.38
N PHE A 402 -2.16 -4.72 2.99
CA PHE A 402 -1.91 -5.89 2.15
C PHE A 402 -3.07 -6.14 1.21
N GLN A 403 -2.74 -6.56 -0.01
CA GLN A 403 -3.73 -6.80 -1.04
C GLN A 403 -3.42 -8.10 -1.76
N ASN A 404 -4.45 -8.92 -1.90
CA ASN A 404 -4.43 -10.04 -2.81
C ASN A 404 -4.73 -9.51 -4.22
N VAL A 405 -3.79 -9.66 -5.14
CA VAL A 405 -3.90 -9.23 -6.54
C VAL A 405 -4.04 -10.42 -7.46
N TYR A 406 -4.72 -10.21 -8.57
CA TYR A 406 -5.05 -11.27 -9.52
C TYR A 406 -4.03 -11.27 -10.67
N SER A 407 -2.80 -11.67 -10.37
CA SER A 407 -1.70 -11.61 -11.34
C SER A 407 -0.66 -12.69 -11.09
N VAL A 408 -0.08 -13.23 -12.18
CA VAL A 408 1.09 -14.11 -12.11
C VAL A 408 2.31 -13.31 -11.65
N HIS A 409 3.25 -14.00 -11.02
CA HIS A 409 4.44 -13.40 -10.42
C HIS A 409 5.10 -12.31 -11.30
N GLY A 410 5.49 -12.66 -12.54
CA GLY A 410 6.17 -11.72 -13.44
C GLY A 410 5.35 -10.49 -13.85
N ALA A 411 4.03 -10.55 -13.75
CA ALA A 411 3.11 -9.48 -14.16
C ALA A 411 2.61 -8.64 -12.97
N LEU A 412 3.03 -8.93 -11.73
CA LEU A 412 2.60 -8.18 -10.54
C LEU A 412 2.82 -6.65 -10.66
N PRO A 413 3.96 -6.15 -11.20
CA PRO A 413 4.15 -4.70 -11.40
C PRO A 413 3.21 -4.07 -12.45
N LYS A 414 2.58 -4.89 -13.31
CA LYS A 414 1.58 -4.47 -14.30
C LYS A 414 0.16 -4.65 -13.83
N ASP A 415 -0.04 -5.31 -12.68
CA ASP A 415 -1.37 -5.58 -12.15
C ASP A 415 -2.14 -4.27 -11.95
N LYS A 416 -3.33 -4.22 -12.54
CA LYS A 416 -4.18 -3.03 -12.55
C LYS A 416 -4.58 -2.62 -11.13
N ALA A 417 -4.90 -3.58 -10.27
CA ALA A 417 -5.28 -3.29 -8.88
C ALA A 417 -4.09 -2.73 -8.09
N PHE A 418 -2.86 -3.22 -8.32
CA PHE A 418 -1.66 -2.60 -7.77
C PHE A 418 -1.48 -1.16 -8.27
N GLN A 419 -1.56 -0.94 -9.59
CA GLN A 419 -1.37 0.40 -10.16
C GLN A 419 -2.42 1.40 -9.66
N GLU A 420 -3.70 1.04 -9.69
CA GLU A 420 -4.79 1.90 -9.24
C GLU A 420 -4.70 2.16 -7.72
N ARG A 421 -4.58 1.10 -6.91
CA ARG A 421 -4.66 1.26 -5.45
C ARG A 421 -3.37 1.83 -4.87
N PHE A 422 -2.21 1.35 -5.31
CA PHE A 422 -0.95 1.85 -4.77
C PHE A 422 -0.50 3.14 -5.48
N LEU A 423 -0.25 3.08 -6.79
CA LEU A 423 0.38 4.20 -7.49
C LEU A 423 -0.58 5.38 -7.63
N GLU A 424 -1.85 5.15 -7.94
CA GLU A 424 -2.78 6.25 -8.21
C GLU A 424 -3.51 6.75 -6.97
N GLN A 425 -3.91 5.87 -6.06
CA GLN A 425 -4.67 6.27 -4.86
C GLN A 425 -3.77 6.50 -3.65
N ARG A 426 -2.89 5.54 -3.33
CA ARG A 426 -2.12 5.57 -2.08
C ARG A 426 -0.94 6.53 -2.15
N LEU A 427 -0.13 6.42 -3.18
CA LEU A 427 1.14 7.12 -3.30
C LEU A 427 0.99 8.66 -3.26
N PRO A 428 -0.01 9.30 -3.90
CA PRO A 428 -0.21 10.75 -3.78
C PRO A 428 -0.46 11.20 -2.33
N SER A 429 -1.27 10.44 -1.59
CA SER A 429 -1.57 10.73 -0.18
C SER A 429 -0.32 10.57 0.69
N LEU A 430 0.46 9.51 0.46
CA LEU A 430 1.72 9.24 1.16
C LEU A 430 2.75 10.35 0.90
N VAL A 431 2.96 10.73 -0.37
CA VAL A 431 3.89 11.80 -0.76
C VAL A 431 3.49 13.13 -0.12
N SER A 432 2.19 13.46 -0.12
CA SER A 432 1.68 14.67 0.52
C SER A 432 1.93 14.66 2.03
N ALA A 433 1.70 13.53 2.70
CA ALA A 433 1.94 13.38 4.14
C ALA A 433 3.42 13.52 4.49
N LEU A 434 4.31 12.85 3.75
CA LEU A 434 5.75 12.90 3.97
C LEU A 434 6.33 14.30 3.71
N THR A 435 5.86 14.96 2.65
CA THR A 435 6.26 16.32 2.30
C THR A 435 5.86 17.32 3.39
N SER A 436 4.61 17.29 3.82
CA SER A 436 4.11 18.18 4.86
C SER A 436 4.72 17.88 6.23
N TYR A 437 4.99 16.60 6.54
CA TYR A 437 5.79 16.21 7.70
C TYR A 437 7.17 16.86 7.70
N ARG A 438 7.89 16.80 6.58
CA ARG A 438 9.20 17.45 6.43
C ARG A 438 9.13 18.97 6.55
N MET A 439 8.11 19.61 5.98
CA MET A 439 7.92 21.06 6.14
C MET A 439 7.67 21.44 7.60
N VAL A 440 6.85 20.67 8.31
CA VAL A 440 6.60 20.90 9.73
C VAL A 440 7.87 20.73 10.56
N GLU A 441 8.66 19.68 10.31
CA GLU A 441 9.92 19.45 11.02
C GLU A 441 10.96 20.56 10.76
N GLU A 442 11.08 21.03 9.51
CA GLU A 442 12.13 21.98 9.11
C GLU A 442 11.73 23.45 9.28
N LEU A 443 10.43 23.78 9.22
CA LEU A 443 9.92 25.16 9.24
C LEU A 443 9.03 25.44 10.45
N GLY A 444 8.26 24.46 10.92
CA GLY A 444 7.11 24.65 11.80
C GLY A 444 7.40 25.04 13.26
N ARG A 445 8.65 25.27 13.64
CA ARG A 445 9.06 25.52 15.04
C ARG A 445 9.28 27.00 15.40
N GLY A 446 9.44 27.89 14.41
CA GLY A 446 9.71 29.31 14.65
C GLY A 446 8.43 30.13 14.94
N PRO A 447 8.41 31.01 15.96
CA PRO A 447 7.26 31.88 16.22
C PRO A 447 6.87 32.76 15.03
N ASP A 448 7.86 33.27 14.29
CA ASP A 448 7.68 34.05 13.06
C ASP A 448 7.02 33.20 11.95
N VAL A 449 7.45 31.94 11.82
CA VAL A 449 6.88 30.99 10.87
C VAL A 449 5.43 30.69 11.20
N LEU A 450 5.12 30.41 12.47
CA LEU A 450 3.76 30.14 12.92
C LEU A 450 2.84 31.34 12.67
N GLN A 451 3.32 32.56 12.97
CA GLN A 451 2.55 33.78 12.72
C GLN A 451 2.26 33.99 11.23
N ARG A 452 3.25 33.80 10.35
CA ARG A 452 3.07 33.90 8.90
C ARG A 452 2.15 32.81 8.36
N TYR A 453 2.30 31.58 8.85
CA TYR A 453 1.44 30.46 8.47
C TYR A 453 -0.02 30.72 8.81
N VAL A 454 -0.28 31.23 10.02
CA VAL A 454 -1.62 31.62 10.46
C VAL A 454 -2.15 32.80 9.64
N ALA A 455 -1.35 33.85 9.44
CA ALA A 455 -1.74 35.02 8.64
C ALA A 455 -2.09 34.66 7.19
N ALA A 456 -1.49 33.60 6.66
CA ALA A 456 -1.80 33.04 5.34
C ALA A 456 -2.98 32.05 5.35
N PHE A 457 -3.74 31.99 6.44
CA PHE A 457 -4.84 31.04 6.65
C PHE A 457 -4.39 29.59 6.40
N GLY A 458 -3.22 29.24 6.94
CA GLY A 458 -2.73 27.87 6.91
C GLY A 458 -3.63 26.95 7.74
N PRO A 459 -4.03 25.77 7.23
CA PRO A 459 -4.90 24.87 7.97
C PRO A 459 -4.21 24.27 9.19
N VAL A 460 -4.97 23.98 10.24
CA VAL A 460 -4.50 23.20 11.40
C VAL A 460 -4.47 21.73 11.01
N PRO A 461 -3.35 21.01 11.16
CA PRO A 461 -3.28 19.61 10.77
C PRO A 461 -4.19 18.75 11.67
N LEU A 462 -4.81 17.73 11.07
CA LEU A 462 -5.45 16.65 11.80
C LEU A 462 -4.49 15.44 11.77
N PRO A 463 -3.82 15.10 12.89
CA PRO A 463 -2.83 14.02 12.92
C PRO A 463 -3.35 12.69 12.38
N ASN A 464 -4.63 12.39 12.58
CA ASN A 464 -5.26 11.16 12.06
C ASN A 464 -5.33 11.12 10.52
N ASP A 465 -5.43 12.26 9.84
CA ASP A 465 -5.44 12.32 8.37
C ASP A 465 -4.05 11.98 7.81
N PHE A 466 -3.00 12.43 8.51
CA PHE A 466 -1.62 12.07 8.21
C PHE A 466 -1.34 10.59 8.45
N TRP A 467 -1.84 10.05 9.56
CA TRP A 467 -1.70 8.62 9.82
C TRP A 467 -2.43 7.79 8.77
N GLY A 468 -3.66 8.13 8.39
CA GLY A 468 -4.42 7.42 7.35
C GLY A 468 -3.74 7.46 5.96
N ALA A 469 -3.01 8.53 5.66
CA ALA A 469 -2.21 8.66 4.45
C ALA A 469 -0.94 7.77 4.48
N ILE A 470 -0.32 7.58 5.65
CA ILE A 470 0.86 6.74 5.82
C ILE A 470 0.49 5.26 5.97
N GLU A 471 -0.48 4.90 6.81
CA GLU A 471 -0.90 3.51 7.08
C GLU A 471 -2.39 3.31 6.83
N ALA A 472 -2.77 2.20 6.18
CA ALA A 472 -4.15 2.01 5.75
C ALA A 472 -4.97 1.68 7.00
N LYS A 473 -5.78 2.64 7.44
CA LYS A 473 -6.57 2.53 8.67
C LYS A 473 -7.72 1.56 8.46
N LYS A 474 -7.76 0.48 9.24
CA LYS A 474 -9.03 -0.14 9.63
C LYS A 474 -9.36 0.36 11.04
N GLN A 475 -10.56 0.88 11.25
CA GLN A 475 -10.99 1.48 12.52
C GLN A 475 -10.90 0.53 13.72
N SER A 476 -10.80 -0.79 13.48
CA SER A 476 -10.70 -1.84 14.49
C SER A 476 -9.30 -2.43 14.68
N ASP A 477 -8.27 -1.93 13.98
CA ASP A 477 -6.96 -2.59 13.98
C ASP A 477 -6.08 -2.17 15.14
N ASN A 478 -5.84 -3.10 16.07
CA ASN A 478 -4.80 -3.04 17.10
C ASN A 478 -3.38 -3.29 16.53
N ARG A 479 -3.17 -3.08 15.23
CA ARG A 479 -1.85 -3.29 14.61
C ARG A 479 -0.85 -2.26 15.15
N PRO A 480 0.40 -2.66 15.43
CA PRO A 480 1.43 -1.71 15.82
C PRO A 480 1.73 -0.77 14.65
N LYS A 481 1.82 0.53 14.96
CA LYS A 481 2.21 1.56 13.97
C LYS A 481 3.70 1.42 13.66
N SER A 482 4.09 1.75 12.43
CA SER A 482 5.50 1.95 12.09
C SER A 482 6.08 3.13 12.86
N GLN A 483 7.39 3.13 13.09
CA GLN A 483 8.07 4.23 13.78
C GLN A 483 7.85 5.56 13.04
N LEU A 484 7.91 5.55 11.71
CA LEU A 484 7.63 6.74 10.90
C LEU A 484 6.22 7.29 11.15
N ALA A 485 5.20 6.44 11.24
CA ALA A 485 3.84 6.88 11.53
C ALA A 485 3.73 7.49 12.95
N ILE A 486 4.46 6.94 13.93
CA ILE A 486 4.57 7.51 15.28
C ILE A 486 5.23 8.90 15.23
N ASP A 487 6.35 9.02 14.51
CA ASP A 487 7.10 10.28 14.39
C ASP A 487 6.26 11.36 13.70
N VAL A 488 5.55 11.01 12.63
CA VAL A 488 4.64 11.94 11.94
C VAL A 488 3.50 12.38 12.85
N LEU A 489 2.85 11.44 13.56
CA LEU A 489 1.79 11.78 14.51
C LEU A 489 2.29 12.72 15.60
N SER A 490 3.49 12.47 16.14
CA SER A 490 4.12 13.29 17.16
C SER A 490 4.37 14.72 16.66
N SER A 491 5.05 14.88 15.52
CA SER A 491 5.35 16.20 14.95
C SER A 491 4.09 16.97 14.55
N MET A 492 3.07 16.29 14.02
CA MET A 492 1.79 16.95 13.69
C MET A 492 1.04 17.40 14.94
N ASN A 493 1.05 16.61 16.02
CA ASN A 493 0.46 17.01 17.30
C ASN A 493 1.20 18.21 17.91
N GLN A 494 2.54 18.20 17.86
CA GLN A 494 3.35 19.32 18.34
C GLN A 494 3.07 20.59 17.54
N PHE A 495 3.08 20.52 16.21
CA PHE A 495 2.79 21.66 15.36
C PHE A 495 1.37 22.21 15.57
N ARG A 496 0.38 21.33 15.70
CA ARG A 496 -0.99 21.72 16.08
C ARG A 496 -1.02 22.45 17.42
N SER A 497 -0.35 21.92 18.44
CA SER A 497 -0.28 22.53 19.76
C SER A 497 0.35 23.93 19.70
N LEU A 498 1.46 24.08 18.96
CA LEU A 498 2.13 25.36 18.76
C LEU A 498 1.22 26.38 18.04
N LEU A 499 0.55 25.98 16.95
CA LEU A 499 -0.43 26.82 16.26
C LEU A 499 -1.56 27.25 17.20
N CYS A 500 -2.06 26.33 18.02
CA CYS A 500 -3.15 26.59 18.96
C CYS A 500 -2.76 27.41 20.18
N SER A 501 -1.50 27.37 20.60
CA SER A 501 -0.98 28.22 21.68
C SER A 501 -0.68 29.65 21.19
N SER A 502 -0.24 29.77 19.94
CA SER A 502 0.01 31.07 19.28
C SER A 502 -1.29 31.81 18.95
N PHE A 503 -2.43 31.12 18.98
CA PHE A 503 -3.75 31.68 18.70
C PHE A 503 -4.64 31.58 19.93
N ALA A 504 -5.19 32.69 20.43
CA ALA A 504 -5.96 32.73 21.68
C ALA A 504 -7.30 31.95 21.69
N LYS A 505 -7.58 31.04 20.74
CA LYS A 505 -8.61 29.98 20.75
C LYS A 505 -8.62 29.19 19.43
N CYS A 506 -7.96 28.04 19.37
CA CYS A 506 -8.26 27.02 18.34
C CYS A 506 -9.71 26.50 18.40
N VAL A 507 -10.44 26.79 19.47
CA VAL A 507 -11.86 26.45 19.65
C VAL A 507 -12.73 27.06 18.55
N GLY A 508 -12.36 28.21 17.99
CA GLY A 508 -13.10 28.87 16.90
C GLY A 508 -12.89 28.26 15.52
N PHE A 509 -11.86 27.44 15.30
CA PHE A 509 -11.58 26.84 13.98
C PHE A 509 -12.53 25.69 13.65
N SER A 510 -12.94 24.91 14.66
CA SER A 510 -14.03 23.92 14.49
C SER A 510 -15.36 24.64 14.26
N THR A 511 -15.61 25.77 14.93
CA THR A 511 -16.81 26.59 14.77
C THR A 511 -16.86 27.30 13.41
N ALA A 512 -15.75 27.80 12.89
CA ALA A 512 -15.67 28.40 11.55
C ALA A 512 -15.89 27.34 10.47
N ARG A 513 -15.30 26.15 10.61
CA ARG A 513 -15.56 25.00 9.73
C ARG A 513 -17.03 24.54 9.81
N ARG A 514 -17.64 24.55 11.01
CA ARG A 514 -19.08 24.32 11.24
C ARG A 514 -19.93 25.36 10.51
N VAL A 515 -19.62 26.66 10.65
CA VAL A 515 -20.40 27.75 10.02
C VAL A 515 -20.25 27.72 8.50
N THR A 516 -19.06 27.47 7.95
CA THR A 516 -18.84 27.35 6.51
C THR A 516 -19.52 26.12 5.90
N ALA A 517 -19.51 24.98 6.59
CA ALA A 517 -20.25 23.79 6.17
C ALA A 517 -21.77 23.97 6.25
N MET A 518 -22.26 24.74 7.24
CA MET A 518 -23.67 25.09 7.39
C MET A 518 -24.17 26.15 6.39
N THR A 519 -23.27 26.90 5.75
CA THR A 519 -23.63 28.05 4.89
C THR A 519 -23.25 27.91 3.42
N SER A 520 -22.57 26.83 3.01
CA SER A 520 -22.22 26.59 1.61
C SER A 520 -23.45 26.13 0.80
N PRO A 521 -23.92 26.91 -0.19
CA PRO A 521 -25.07 26.54 -1.04
C PRO A 521 -24.78 25.40 -2.02
N ASN A 522 -23.50 25.05 -2.21
CA ASN A 522 -23.01 24.17 -3.27
C ASN A 522 -22.37 22.85 -2.76
N ALA A 523 -22.74 22.34 -1.58
CA ALA A 523 -22.38 20.99 -1.12
C ALA A 523 -23.14 19.88 -1.88
N VAL A 524 -23.21 20.01 -3.20
CA VAL A 524 -24.10 19.29 -4.13
C VAL A 524 -23.46 18.03 -4.71
N GLN A 525 -22.18 17.75 -4.45
CA GLN A 525 -21.54 16.50 -4.89
C GLN A 525 -20.62 15.89 -3.81
N ASP A 526 -20.81 14.57 -3.64
CA ASP A 526 -19.77 13.55 -3.44
C ASP A 526 -19.54 12.84 -2.09
N ARG A 527 -19.28 11.53 -2.29
CA ARG A 527 -18.78 10.49 -1.38
C ARG A 527 -17.67 10.93 -0.42
N GLU A 528 -16.96 12.02 -0.68
CA GLU A 528 -15.92 12.59 0.19
C GLU A 528 -16.47 13.10 1.53
N VAL A 529 -17.72 13.58 1.55
CA VAL A 529 -18.39 14.01 2.78
C VAL A 529 -18.61 12.83 3.73
N LEU A 530 -18.93 11.64 3.20
CA LEU A 530 -19.09 10.42 3.98
C LEU A 530 -17.75 9.94 4.57
N ALA A 531 -16.65 10.04 3.83
CA ALA A 531 -15.31 9.74 4.32
C ALA A 531 -14.87 10.70 5.45
N THR A 532 -15.24 11.98 5.32
CA THR A 532 -14.92 13.04 6.31
C THR A 532 -15.67 12.83 7.63
N PHE A 533 -16.95 12.47 7.59
CA PHE A 533 -17.73 12.25 8.82
C PHE A 533 -17.42 10.92 9.51
N GLY A 534 -17.03 9.87 8.78
CA GLY A 534 -16.54 8.62 9.37
C GLY A 534 -15.26 8.80 10.20
N GLY A 535 -14.40 9.75 9.83
CA GLY A 535 -13.22 10.14 10.60
C GLY A 535 -13.54 10.92 11.88
N ALA A 536 -14.56 11.78 11.84
CA ALA A 536 -14.99 12.60 12.97
C ALA A 536 -15.56 11.76 14.13
N ILE A 537 -16.43 10.78 13.84
CA ILE A 537 -17.02 9.87 14.85
C ILE A 537 -15.94 9.09 15.60
N ALA A 538 -14.87 8.68 14.92
CA ALA A 538 -13.79 7.88 15.52
C ALA A 538 -12.79 8.70 16.36
N SER A 539 -12.89 10.04 16.35
CA SER A 539 -12.02 10.95 17.11
C SER A 539 -12.76 11.70 18.23
N ALA A 540 -14.07 11.49 18.32
CA ALA A 540 -14.96 12.18 19.20
C ALA A 540 -14.89 11.61 20.63
N ASN A 541 -14.00 12.16 21.44
CA ASN A 541 -14.18 12.24 22.91
C ASN A 541 -15.05 13.47 23.22
N THR A 542 -16.10 13.69 22.42
CA THR A 542 -16.94 14.89 22.41
C THR A 542 -18.23 14.63 23.18
N SER A 543 -18.89 15.69 23.63
CA SER A 543 -20.22 15.57 24.27
C SER A 543 -21.20 14.78 23.40
N ASP A 544 -22.16 14.09 24.03
CA ASP A 544 -23.13 13.21 23.34
C ASP A 544 -23.83 13.92 22.18
N PHE A 545 -23.97 15.24 22.23
CA PHE A 545 -24.58 16.06 21.19
C PHE A 545 -23.81 16.10 19.86
N GLU A 546 -22.48 16.16 19.89
CA GLU A 546 -21.68 16.23 18.65
C GLU A 546 -21.69 14.89 17.90
N ARG A 547 -21.77 13.79 18.65
CA ARG A 547 -21.95 12.44 18.11
C ARG A 547 -23.30 12.33 17.39
N THR A 548 -24.37 12.79 18.04
CA THR A 548 -25.73 12.85 17.49
C THR A 548 -25.78 13.60 16.15
N GLN A 549 -25.22 14.82 16.11
CA GLN A 549 -25.18 15.62 14.88
C GLN A 549 -24.38 14.94 13.76
N THR A 550 -23.30 14.24 14.11
CA THR A 550 -22.49 13.54 13.11
C THR A 550 -23.24 12.37 12.49
N HIS A 551 -23.95 11.57 13.30
CA HIS A 551 -24.84 10.52 12.81
C HIS A 551 -25.95 11.10 11.91
N ALA A 552 -26.53 12.25 12.27
CA ALA A 552 -27.51 12.93 11.44
C ALA A 552 -26.95 13.25 10.05
N GLN A 553 -25.76 13.84 9.97
CA GLN A 553 -25.15 14.23 8.69
C GLN A 553 -24.74 13.05 7.81
N ILE A 554 -24.17 11.98 8.38
CA ILE A 554 -23.85 10.75 7.63
C ILE A 554 -25.13 10.15 7.04
N GLY A 555 -26.16 10.03 7.86
CA GLY A 555 -27.45 9.52 7.45
C GLY A 555 -28.06 10.34 6.32
N LEU A 556 -28.09 11.66 6.46
CA LEU A 556 -28.62 12.58 5.45
C LEU A 556 -27.82 12.55 4.15
N ALA A 557 -26.50 12.39 4.22
CA ALA A 557 -25.65 12.25 3.04
C ALA A 557 -25.96 10.96 2.26
N HIS A 558 -26.08 9.83 2.96
CA HIS A 558 -26.47 8.56 2.32
C HIS A 558 -27.88 8.62 1.72
N ALA A 559 -28.84 9.24 2.41
CA ALA A 559 -30.20 9.41 1.91
C ALA A 559 -30.24 10.24 0.62
N ARG A 560 -29.49 11.35 0.56
CA ARG A 560 -29.37 12.19 -0.64
C ARG A 560 -28.70 11.49 -1.82
N LEU A 561 -27.77 10.57 -1.56
CA LEU A 561 -27.12 9.75 -2.58
C LEU A 561 -28.00 8.59 -3.07
N GLY A 562 -29.27 8.51 -2.65
CA GLY A 562 -30.17 7.43 -3.04
C GLY A 562 -29.76 6.07 -2.48
N ASN A 563 -29.06 6.05 -1.34
CA ASN A 563 -28.66 4.82 -0.66
C ASN A 563 -29.39 4.66 0.68
N PRO A 564 -30.70 4.35 0.66
CA PRO A 564 -31.55 4.34 1.84
C PRO A 564 -31.10 3.30 2.88
N VAL A 565 -30.60 2.15 2.43
CA VAL A 565 -30.11 1.07 3.32
C VAL A 565 -28.93 1.54 4.16
N MET A 566 -27.99 2.30 3.57
CA MET A 566 -26.84 2.84 4.30
C MET A 566 -27.18 4.07 5.15
N ALA A 567 -28.22 4.81 4.79
CA ALA A 567 -28.67 5.98 5.55
C ALA A 567 -29.29 5.60 6.90
N MET A 568 -30.07 4.52 6.90
CA MET A 568 -30.91 4.09 8.01
C MET A 568 -30.21 4.02 9.38
N PRO A 569 -29.11 3.27 9.58
CA PRO A 569 -28.54 3.10 10.92
C PRO A 569 -28.10 4.41 11.55
N SER A 570 -27.58 5.34 10.74
CA SER A 570 -27.13 6.65 11.19
C SER A 570 -28.30 7.59 11.47
N LEU A 571 -29.31 7.61 10.59
CA LEU A 571 -30.52 8.41 10.80
C LEU A 571 -31.32 7.95 12.03
N SER A 572 -31.50 6.62 12.22
CA SER A 572 -32.22 6.07 13.38
C SER A 572 -31.53 6.38 14.71
N ARG A 573 -30.20 6.33 14.74
CA ARG A 573 -29.44 6.69 15.95
C ARG A 573 -29.57 8.19 16.24
N ALA A 574 -29.34 9.03 15.23
CA ALA A 574 -29.44 10.47 15.38
C ALA A 574 -30.84 10.91 15.83
N SER A 575 -31.89 10.35 15.24
CA SER A 575 -33.29 10.62 15.59
C SER A 575 -33.55 10.38 17.08
N ARG A 576 -33.12 9.23 17.60
CA ARG A 576 -33.30 8.84 19.01
C ARG A 576 -32.50 9.73 19.96
N GLU A 577 -31.22 9.95 19.65
CA GLU A 577 -30.34 10.75 20.51
C GLU A 577 -30.79 12.23 20.53
N LEU A 578 -31.28 12.77 19.42
CA LEU A 578 -31.85 14.12 19.38
C LEU A 578 -33.14 14.22 20.19
N GLU A 579 -34.01 13.21 20.15
CA GLU A 579 -35.24 13.17 20.95
C GLU A 579 -34.94 13.16 22.46
N GLU A 580 -33.93 12.40 22.89
CA GLU A 580 -33.48 12.33 24.28
C GLU A 580 -32.79 13.62 24.75
N GLN A 581 -32.04 14.28 23.86
CA GLN A 581 -31.25 15.46 24.19
C GLN A 581 -32.05 16.76 24.15
N LEU A 582 -33.04 16.89 23.24
CA LEU A 582 -33.79 18.14 23.03
C LEU A 582 -34.35 18.77 24.31
N PRO A 583 -34.95 18.00 25.25
CA PRO A 583 -35.52 18.56 26.48
C PRO A 583 -34.47 19.01 27.51
N ASN A 584 -33.24 18.47 27.43
CA ASN A 584 -32.23 18.57 28.47
C ASN A 584 -31.13 19.60 28.16
N LEU A 585 -31.12 20.18 26.95
CA LEU A 585 -30.10 21.14 26.53
C LEU A 585 -30.51 22.57 26.91
N ASP A 586 -29.66 23.25 27.67
CA ASP A 586 -29.78 24.68 27.97
C ASP A 586 -29.36 25.53 26.76
N LEU A 587 -30.28 25.66 25.80
CA LEU A 587 -30.09 26.40 24.56
C LEU A 587 -30.97 27.65 24.54
N SER A 588 -30.49 28.69 23.86
CA SER A 588 -31.34 29.82 23.45
C SER A 588 -32.57 29.33 22.65
N GLU A 589 -33.66 30.10 22.64
CA GLU A 589 -34.86 29.77 21.87
C GLU A 589 -34.58 29.53 20.38
N LYS A 590 -33.61 30.27 19.81
CA LYS A 590 -33.14 30.02 18.44
C LYS A 590 -32.46 28.65 18.32
N GLY A 591 -31.60 28.29 19.26
CA GLY A 591 -30.92 27.00 19.28
C GLY A 591 -31.88 25.81 19.44
N LYS A 592 -32.90 25.94 20.28
CA LYS A 592 -33.97 24.93 20.41
C LYS A 592 -34.74 24.75 19.10
N LYS A 593 -35.06 25.86 18.43
CA LYS A 593 -35.74 25.84 17.13
C LYS A 593 -34.89 25.18 16.03
N ASP A 594 -33.62 25.58 15.90
CA ASP A 594 -32.70 25.01 14.91
C ASP A 594 -32.52 23.50 15.11
N LEU A 595 -32.52 23.04 16.37
CA LEU A 595 -32.41 21.62 16.69
C LEU A 595 -33.70 20.84 16.38
N ALA A 596 -34.87 21.42 16.68
CA ALA A 596 -36.15 20.84 16.31
C ALA A 596 -36.28 20.74 14.78
N ASP A 597 -35.80 21.72 14.04
CA ASP A 597 -35.76 21.69 12.58
C ASP A 597 -34.82 20.60 12.06
N LEU A 598 -33.64 20.41 12.66
CA LEU A 598 -32.75 19.29 12.33
C LEU A 598 -33.41 17.94 12.59
N GLN A 599 -34.05 17.76 13.74
CA GLN A 599 -34.78 16.54 14.07
C GLN A 599 -35.85 16.23 13.03
N ASN A 600 -36.63 17.23 12.63
CA ASN A 600 -37.66 17.07 11.61
C ASN A 600 -37.07 16.61 10.26
N VAL A 601 -35.90 17.12 9.88
CA VAL A 601 -35.19 16.73 8.65
C VAL A 601 -34.65 15.30 8.75
N VAL A 602 -34.05 14.92 9.89
CA VAL A 602 -33.56 13.56 10.15
C VAL A 602 -34.70 12.56 10.07
N ASP A 603 -35.80 12.82 10.80
CA ASP A 603 -36.96 11.92 10.87
C ASP A 603 -37.66 11.76 9.52
N ARG A 604 -37.77 12.84 8.73
CA ARG A 604 -38.32 12.75 7.38
C ARG A 604 -37.47 11.85 6.48
N ASN A 605 -36.15 12.04 6.47
CA ASN A 605 -35.25 11.24 5.63
C ASN A 605 -35.17 9.79 6.13
N LEU A 606 -35.31 9.58 7.44
CA LEU A 606 -35.38 8.25 8.03
C LEU A 606 -36.62 7.51 7.53
N ALA A 607 -37.80 8.15 7.60
CA ALA A 607 -39.04 7.57 7.10
C ALA A 607 -38.97 7.22 5.61
N VAL A 608 -38.40 8.11 4.78
CA VAL A 608 -38.20 7.84 3.35
C VAL A 608 -37.27 6.65 3.14
N SER A 609 -36.17 6.58 3.90
CA SER A 609 -35.19 5.48 3.79
C SER A 609 -35.78 4.13 4.24
N LEU A 610 -36.53 4.11 5.34
CA LEU A 610 -37.26 2.94 5.83
C LEU A 610 -38.25 2.44 4.78
N ARG A 611 -39.06 3.35 4.22
CA ARG A 611 -40.02 3.04 3.15
C ARG A 611 -39.33 2.43 1.92
N GLU A 612 -38.24 3.03 1.45
CA GLU A 612 -37.51 2.53 0.27
C GLU A 612 -36.81 1.19 0.51
N SER A 613 -36.47 0.90 1.76
CA SER A 613 -35.94 -0.42 2.15
C SER A 613 -37.02 -1.50 2.33
N GLY A 614 -38.31 -1.13 2.31
CA GLY A 614 -39.45 -2.04 2.55
C GLY A 614 -39.87 -2.19 4.01
N GLN A 615 -39.37 -1.35 4.93
CA GLN A 615 -39.73 -1.33 6.35
C GLN A 615 -40.92 -0.38 6.58
N CYS A 616 -42.10 -0.81 6.11
CA CYS A 616 -43.28 0.06 5.99
C CYS A 616 -43.90 0.48 7.35
N LEU A 617 -43.93 -0.42 8.34
CA LEU A 617 -44.46 -0.13 9.67
C LEU A 617 -43.62 0.93 10.39
N ASP A 618 -42.30 0.75 10.42
CA ASP A 618 -41.37 1.71 11.03
C ASP A 618 -41.43 3.08 10.33
N ALA A 619 -41.53 3.09 9.00
CA ALA A 619 -41.71 4.32 8.23
C ALA A 619 -43.00 5.08 8.62
N LYS A 620 -44.10 4.35 8.82
CA LYS A 620 -45.38 4.92 9.27
C LYS A 620 -45.26 5.51 10.68
N GLU A 621 -44.61 4.82 11.60
CA GLU A 621 -44.44 5.31 12.98
C GLU A 621 -43.66 6.63 13.01
N VAL A 622 -42.53 6.70 12.30
CA VAL A 622 -41.72 7.92 12.21
C VAL A 622 -42.51 9.07 11.58
N LEU A 623 -43.27 8.81 10.49
CA LEU A 623 -44.12 9.84 9.87
C LEU A 623 -45.27 10.28 10.76
N THR A 624 -45.85 9.38 11.54
CA THR A 624 -46.93 9.71 12.49
C THR A 624 -46.40 10.67 13.55
N MET A 625 -45.25 10.36 14.15
CA MET A 625 -44.58 11.22 15.13
C MET A 625 -44.18 12.58 14.53
N LEU A 626 -43.66 12.59 13.31
CA LEU A 626 -43.31 13.81 12.59
C LEU A 626 -44.54 14.67 12.26
N ASN A 627 -45.65 14.05 11.88
CA ASN A 627 -46.91 14.73 11.60
C ASN A 627 -47.57 15.28 12.87
N LEU A 628 -47.50 14.57 14.01
CA LEU A 628 -47.98 15.07 15.30
C LEU A 628 -47.22 16.34 15.72
N ARG A 629 -45.89 16.38 15.50
CA ARG A 629 -45.05 17.54 15.84
C ARG A 629 -45.24 18.73 14.91
N THR A 630 -45.38 18.50 13.60
CA THR A 630 -45.30 19.61 12.60
C THR A 630 -46.62 19.91 11.89
N ARG A 631 -47.57 18.97 11.88
CA ARG A 631 -48.80 18.97 11.06
C ARG A 631 -48.57 19.09 9.54
N LYS A 632 -47.32 18.96 9.05
CA LYS A 632 -46.95 19.20 7.65
C LYS A 632 -46.88 17.94 6.79
N TYR A 633 -46.80 16.75 7.37
CA TYR A 633 -46.47 15.50 6.65
C TYR A 633 -47.66 14.55 6.47
N ARG A 634 -48.89 15.07 6.60
CA ARG A 634 -50.12 14.28 6.37
C ARG A 634 -50.19 13.69 4.96
N GLY A 635 -49.64 14.39 3.97
CA GLY A 635 -49.55 13.91 2.58
C GLY A 635 -48.59 12.73 2.41
N ASP A 636 -47.50 12.70 3.18
CA ASP A 636 -46.47 11.65 3.09
C ASP A 636 -47.00 10.30 3.63
N MET A 637 -48.04 10.30 4.47
CA MET A 637 -48.74 9.09 4.91
C MET A 637 -49.50 8.37 3.79
N ASN A 638 -49.79 9.06 2.68
CA ASN A 638 -50.43 8.44 1.50
C ASN A 638 -49.42 7.85 0.52
N MET A 639 -48.12 7.95 0.80
CA MET A 639 -47.08 7.32 -0.02
C MET A 639 -47.25 5.80 0.00
N LYS A 640 -47.05 5.19 -1.17
CA LYS A 640 -47.03 3.74 -1.30
C LYS A 640 -45.71 3.17 -0.80
N CYS A 641 -45.76 2.11 -0.02
CA CYS A 641 -44.63 1.31 0.43
C CYS A 641 -44.79 -0.12 -0.07
N PHE A 642 -43.70 -0.75 -0.52
CA PHE A 642 -43.71 -2.12 -0.98
C PHE A 642 -43.62 -3.08 0.20
N ASP A 643 -44.70 -3.82 0.43
CA ASP A 643 -44.71 -4.89 1.41
C ASP A 643 -43.92 -6.09 0.89
N ARG A 644 -42.78 -6.42 1.51
CA ARG A 644 -42.02 -7.60 1.09
C ARG A 644 -42.71 -8.91 1.50
N GLU A 645 -43.52 -8.91 2.55
CA GLU A 645 -44.24 -10.10 3.01
C GLU A 645 -45.47 -10.36 2.14
N LEU A 646 -46.18 -9.29 1.76
CA LEU A 646 -47.43 -9.40 0.97
C LEU A 646 -47.24 -9.24 -0.54
N GLY A 647 -46.04 -8.86 -1.01
CA GLY A 647 -45.69 -8.77 -2.43
C GLY A 647 -46.40 -7.66 -3.22
N HIS A 648 -46.97 -6.64 -2.56
CA HIS A 648 -47.66 -5.54 -3.22
C HIS A 648 -47.47 -4.19 -2.51
N TYR A 649 -47.81 -3.11 -3.20
CA TYR A 649 -47.72 -1.75 -2.66
C TYR A 649 -48.99 -1.39 -1.90
N LYS A 650 -48.86 -0.91 -0.65
CA LYS A 650 -49.95 -0.31 0.14
C LYS A 650 -49.58 1.11 0.56
N ALA A 651 -50.57 1.98 0.75
CA ALA A 651 -50.33 3.28 1.36
C ALA A 651 -49.83 3.09 2.80
N LEU A 652 -48.90 3.93 3.27
CA LEU A 652 -48.41 3.87 4.65
C LEU A 652 -49.55 4.07 5.68
N SER A 653 -50.61 4.78 5.32
CA SER A 653 -51.83 4.92 6.12
C SER A 653 -52.70 3.66 6.25
N ALA A 654 -52.43 2.62 5.43
CA ALA A 654 -53.17 1.36 5.44
C ALA A 654 -52.46 0.23 6.22
N TYR A 655 -51.19 0.44 6.58
CA TYR A 655 -50.55 -0.17 7.74
C TYR A 655 -51.05 0.55 8.99
#